data_AF-A0A9D0VJQ6-F1
#
_entry.id   AF-A0A9D0VJQ6-F1
#
_cell.length_a   1.000
_cell.length_b   1.000
_cell.length_c   1.000
_cell.angle_alpha   90.00
_cell.angle_beta   90.00
_cell.angle_gamma   90.00
#
_symmetry.space_group_name_H-M   'P 1'
#
loop_
_entity.id
_entity.type
_entity.pdbx_description
1 polymer ?
#
loop_
_entity_poly.entity_id
_entity_poly.type
_entity_poly.pdbx_seq_one_letter_code
_entity_poly.pdbx_strand_id
1 'polypeptide(L)'
;MVRLLDLCTSAVQERSGARSEDAFLPLRGHLFLRGLEGLWACLSPRCSGRAGTPLEQERWPFGAVYASRRLRCAHPGCGGRVLELSLCRQCGTETLIVRQGRDEEGFERFEPLAYQELTDPPAEHEDLETGDDDPDDEVVGAIDLKDARLLGIARSEHERSDRVDPRVLIDAQTGAVDPEGGGDPFSVISSSGGRMQCPHCGHADRSGWLFFRSCQTSRDFLMDTSVSVLLHHMPPDQGNPEPRPFGGRRTISFTDSRQGTARFAARAQGSSEQGYVRSFVYHQVLSEQRTDLAKIAALEEQLAKQRRAQAEIVEAGLDPQMLSGTLRSTEEQLNAERGVKAVPITTVARRLQGTPSFQQLHRYWRVYLPFKEEGIDEATLAKWLVMREFARRPMRRASLETLGLISVRSPKVDHEHAPPLLWQRWAREHATESWHALLKLSLDFYVRSNSAVEIDPGFFSWVGTTILQRRVTGPGGESRHARLVSWPRFAPRMRPRLAWLVVRAFGLDAERPGIREQVNNVLDEVWDRVRPALQDGEGGQRLVMDELVLEPVQHAWICPLTRMLLDTTVLGHTPYQPPLSRRIDTRGRMVQIPRVPHPFWNEGDAAAWLRDDPTVIAAREAGALSEFAERVLASTPYFQVAEHSAQLQTSALKSAERDLRSGILNL
;
A
#
# COMPACT_ATOMS: atom_id res chain seq x y z
N MET A 1 36.16 2.06 19.76
CA MET A 1 36.19 3.40 19.15
C MET A 1 34.79 4.02 19.09
N VAL A 2 33.83 3.45 18.36
CA VAL A 2 32.45 4.01 18.25
C VAL A 2 31.76 4.22 19.61
N ARG A 3 31.78 3.24 20.53
CA ARG A 3 31.20 3.41 21.88
C ARG A 3 31.83 4.55 22.70
N LEU A 4 33.13 4.84 22.49
CA LEU A 4 33.80 5.96 23.17
C LEU A 4 33.36 7.29 22.57
N LEU A 5 33.16 7.34 21.26
CA LEU A 5 32.59 8.49 20.56
C LEU A 5 31.16 8.78 21.06
N ASP A 6 30.32 7.75 21.22
CA ASP A 6 28.96 7.88 21.79
C ASP A 6 28.96 8.36 23.25
N LEU A 7 29.90 7.88 24.06
CA LEU A 7 30.09 8.34 25.43
C LEU A 7 30.51 9.81 25.49
N CYS A 8 31.44 10.23 24.61
CA CYS A 8 31.89 11.61 24.57
C CYS A 8 30.85 12.59 24.01
N THR A 9 29.91 12.13 23.15
CA THR A 9 28.79 12.96 22.66
C THR A 9 27.64 13.06 23.65
N SER A 10 27.50 12.11 24.57
CA SER A 10 26.47 12.12 25.62
C SER A 10 26.96 12.69 26.96
N ALA A 11 28.27 12.71 27.19
CA ALA A 11 28.87 13.35 28.36
C ALA A 11 28.78 14.87 28.22
N VAL A 12 28.20 15.53 29.23
CA VAL A 12 28.15 17.00 29.35
C VAL A 12 28.89 17.44 30.60
N GLN A 13 29.53 18.61 30.55
CA GLN A 13 30.26 19.12 31.71
C GLN A 13 29.27 19.67 32.75
N GLU A 14 29.30 19.18 33.99
CA GLU A 14 28.55 19.78 35.10
C GLU A 14 29.38 20.88 35.77
N ARG A 15 28.85 22.12 35.79
CA ARG A 15 29.45 23.26 36.50
C ARG A 15 28.41 23.87 37.43
N SER A 16 28.73 23.92 38.72
CA SER A 16 27.94 24.64 39.73
C SER A 16 26.47 24.21 39.82
N GLY A 17 26.19 22.92 39.62
CA GLY A 17 24.83 22.37 39.65
C GLY A 17 24.02 22.56 38.36
N ALA A 18 24.58 23.20 37.34
CA ALA A 18 24.00 23.30 36.00
C ALA A 18 24.80 22.44 35.00
N ARG A 19 24.08 21.63 34.22
CA ARG A 19 24.67 20.89 33.09
C ARG A 19 24.97 21.87 31.95
N SER A 20 26.17 21.79 31.39
CA SER A 20 26.53 22.50 30.16
C SER A 20 25.68 21.99 29.00
N GLU A 21 25.28 22.90 28.10
CA GLU A 21 24.57 22.54 26.86
C GLU A 21 25.48 21.84 25.85
N ASP A 22 26.80 21.96 26.00
CA ASP A 22 27.78 21.41 25.07
C ASP A 22 28.23 20.01 25.50
N ALA A 23 28.18 19.07 24.55
CA ALA A 23 28.78 17.75 24.69
C ALA A 23 30.30 17.85 24.85
N PHE A 24 30.90 16.92 25.59
CA PHE A 24 32.35 16.86 25.84
C PHE A 24 33.15 16.77 24.54
N LEU A 25 32.66 16.01 23.56
CA LEU A 25 33.16 16.02 22.20
C LEU A 25 31.99 16.11 21.22
N PRO A 26 31.70 17.30 20.63
CA PRO A 26 30.68 17.40 19.60
C PRO A 26 31.17 16.68 18.33
N LEU A 27 30.38 15.72 17.84
CA LEU A 27 30.67 15.01 16.60
C LEU A 27 29.73 15.47 15.49
N ARG A 28 30.29 15.67 14.30
CA ARG A 28 29.54 15.96 13.08
C ARG A 28 29.88 14.90 12.04
N GLY A 29 28.85 14.20 11.56
CA GLY A 29 28.95 13.28 10.43
C GLY A 29 28.37 13.91 9.17
N HIS A 30 29.03 13.72 8.03
CA HIS A 30 28.48 14.03 6.71
C HIS A 30 28.17 12.72 5.99
N LEU A 31 26.90 12.46 5.74
CA LEU A 31 26.42 11.26 5.06
C LEU A 31 25.94 11.64 3.66
N PHE A 32 26.49 10.98 2.64
CA PHE A 32 26.09 11.18 1.26
C PHE A 32 25.25 9.97 0.80
N LEU A 33 24.02 10.24 0.39
CA LEU A 33 23.06 9.23 -0.04
C LEU A 33 22.77 9.41 -1.53
N ARG A 34 22.75 8.30 -2.28
CA ARG A 34 22.37 8.27 -3.71
C ARG A 34 21.19 7.33 -3.89
N GLY A 35 20.18 7.78 -4.62
CA GLY A 35 19.06 6.95 -5.10
C GLY A 35 19.53 5.71 -5.85
N LEU A 36 18.73 4.65 -5.82
CA LEU A 36 18.88 3.55 -6.77
C LEU A 36 18.50 4.04 -8.16
N GLU A 37 19.47 4.08 -9.08
CA GLU A 37 19.30 4.56 -10.46
C GLU A 37 18.60 3.55 -11.38
N GLY A 38 18.33 2.36 -10.88
CA GLY A 38 17.71 1.27 -11.60
C GLY A 38 18.24 -0.07 -11.11
N LEU A 39 17.66 -1.12 -11.66
CA LEU A 39 18.22 -2.46 -11.58
C LEU A 39 18.50 -2.92 -13.00
N TRP A 40 19.56 -3.69 -13.18
CA TRP A 40 19.90 -4.29 -14.46
C TRP A 40 20.05 -5.79 -14.30
N ALA A 41 19.51 -6.59 -15.20
CA ALA A 41 19.66 -8.04 -15.15
C ALA A 41 20.48 -8.55 -16.33
N CYS A 42 21.26 -9.60 -16.08
CA CYS A 42 21.92 -10.34 -17.15
C CYS A 42 20.86 -11.06 -18.01
N LEU A 43 20.97 -10.93 -19.33
CA LEU A 43 20.07 -11.56 -20.29
C LEU A 43 20.15 -13.09 -20.27
N SER A 44 21.24 -13.70 -19.78
CA SER A 44 21.40 -15.17 -19.80
C SER A 44 20.63 -15.85 -18.66
N PRO A 45 19.65 -16.72 -18.95
CA PRO A 45 18.99 -17.54 -17.93
C PRO A 45 19.94 -18.57 -17.31
N ARG A 46 21.07 -18.88 -17.97
CA ARG A 46 22.10 -19.83 -17.52
C ARG A 46 23.21 -19.18 -16.70
N CYS A 47 23.05 -17.91 -16.33
CA CYS A 47 24.03 -17.18 -15.52
C CYS A 47 24.25 -17.85 -14.15
N SER A 48 25.49 -18.19 -13.82
CA SER A 48 25.87 -18.76 -12.52
C SER A 48 25.63 -17.80 -11.35
N GLY A 49 25.49 -16.51 -11.61
CA GLY A 49 25.22 -15.50 -10.60
C GLY A 49 23.85 -15.55 -9.94
N ARG A 50 22.94 -16.41 -10.41
CA ARG A 50 21.69 -16.69 -9.71
C ARG A 50 21.82 -17.80 -8.66
N ALA A 51 22.80 -18.70 -8.80
CA ALA A 51 22.92 -19.89 -7.97
C ALA A 51 23.13 -19.53 -6.49
N GLY A 52 22.42 -20.22 -5.59
CA GLY A 52 22.44 -19.98 -4.14
C GLY A 52 21.75 -18.68 -3.71
N THR A 53 20.99 -18.01 -4.60
CA THR A 53 20.26 -16.78 -4.29
C THR A 53 18.74 -16.98 -4.47
N PRO A 54 17.89 -16.08 -3.96
CA PRO A 54 16.45 -16.11 -4.24
C PRO A 54 16.08 -16.02 -5.74
N LEU A 55 17.03 -15.69 -6.62
CA LEU A 55 16.86 -15.66 -8.07
C LEU A 55 17.01 -17.05 -8.71
N GLU A 56 17.47 -18.06 -7.97
CA GLU A 56 17.52 -19.47 -8.41
C GLU A 56 16.13 -20.11 -8.34
N GLN A 57 15.18 -19.52 -9.07
CA GLN A 57 13.80 -19.99 -9.14
C GLN A 57 13.39 -20.05 -10.60
N GLU A 58 12.62 -21.06 -10.98
CA GLU A 58 12.15 -21.22 -12.37
C GLU A 58 11.38 -19.99 -12.87
N ARG A 59 10.72 -19.26 -11.95
CA ARG A 59 9.98 -18.03 -12.28
C ARG A 59 10.86 -16.86 -12.70
N TRP A 60 12.16 -16.86 -12.37
CA TRP A 60 13.08 -15.78 -12.71
C TRP A 60 13.74 -16.07 -14.06
N PRO A 61 13.37 -15.31 -15.12
CA PRO A 61 13.75 -15.63 -16.48
C PRO A 61 15.17 -15.17 -16.88
N PHE A 62 15.86 -14.47 -15.98
CA PHE A 62 17.11 -13.77 -16.28
C PHE A 62 18.27 -14.32 -15.42
N GLY A 63 19.45 -13.71 -15.57
CA GLY A 63 20.62 -14.00 -14.77
C GLY A 63 20.77 -13.12 -13.53
N ALA A 64 22.01 -12.83 -13.15
CA ALA A 64 22.32 -11.95 -12.02
C ALA A 64 21.73 -10.54 -12.17
N VAL A 65 21.41 -9.92 -11.04
CA VAL A 65 20.92 -8.53 -10.95
C VAL A 65 22.01 -7.62 -10.42
N TYR A 66 22.10 -6.41 -10.97
CA TYR A 66 23.03 -5.37 -10.59
C TYR A 66 22.28 -4.09 -10.20
N ALA A 67 22.75 -3.42 -9.15
CA ALA A 67 22.28 -2.09 -8.73
C ALA A 67 23.05 -0.94 -9.42
N SER A 68 23.97 -1.26 -10.33
CA SER A 68 24.73 -0.30 -11.12
C SER A 68 24.71 -0.70 -12.60
N ARG A 69 24.63 0.30 -13.48
CA ARG A 69 24.61 0.09 -14.93
C ARG A 69 25.88 -0.61 -15.38
N ARG A 70 25.70 -1.70 -16.15
CA ARG A 70 26.78 -2.46 -16.78
C ARG A 70 26.33 -2.94 -18.15
N LEU A 71 27.26 -3.12 -19.08
CA LEU A 71 26.96 -3.64 -20.42
C LEU A 71 27.09 -5.17 -20.49
N ARG A 72 27.93 -5.77 -19.66
CA ARG A 72 28.19 -7.21 -19.61
C ARG A 72 28.16 -7.75 -18.18
N CYS A 73 27.78 -9.01 -18.04
CA CYS A 73 27.73 -9.73 -16.79
C CYS A 73 29.15 -9.93 -16.23
N ALA A 74 29.32 -9.65 -14.94
CA ALA A 74 30.58 -9.78 -14.23
C ALA A 74 30.89 -11.21 -13.75
N HIS A 75 29.93 -12.14 -13.86
CA HIS A 75 30.15 -13.52 -13.42
C HIS A 75 31.08 -14.27 -14.39
N PRO A 76 32.06 -15.03 -13.86
CA PRO A 76 33.00 -15.78 -14.67
C PRO A 76 32.31 -16.71 -15.67
N GLY A 77 32.77 -16.69 -16.92
CA GLY A 77 32.24 -17.55 -17.98
C GLY A 77 30.85 -17.16 -18.53
N CYS A 78 30.21 -16.10 -18.00
CA CYS A 78 28.89 -15.69 -18.49
C CYS A 78 28.99 -14.72 -19.68
N GLY A 79 29.59 -13.54 -19.49
CA GLY A 79 29.78 -12.54 -20.56
C GLY A 79 28.49 -11.94 -21.17
N GLY A 80 27.31 -12.39 -20.73
CA GLY A 80 26.01 -11.99 -21.26
C GLY A 80 25.73 -10.49 -21.10
N ARG A 81 24.95 -9.93 -22.02
CA ARG A 81 24.47 -8.55 -21.96
C ARG A 81 23.70 -8.31 -20.67
N VAL A 82 23.85 -7.11 -20.14
CA VAL A 82 23.12 -6.65 -18.95
C VAL A 82 22.20 -5.50 -19.41
N LEU A 83 20.90 -5.66 -19.15
CA LEU A 83 19.83 -4.80 -19.67
C LEU A 83 19.02 -4.23 -18.52
N GLU A 84 18.41 -3.06 -18.71
CA GLU A 84 17.63 -2.42 -17.65
C GLU A 84 16.36 -3.22 -17.34
N LEU A 85 16.14 -3.46 -16.05
CA LEU A 85 14.99 -4.19 -15.52
C LEU A 85 13.81 -3.23 -15.30
N SER A 86 12.65 -3.66 -15.76
CA SER A 86 11.38 -2.96 -15.59
C SER A 86 10.32 -3.87 -15.00
N LEU A 87 9.32 -3.27 -14.35
CA LEU A 87 8.24 -3.99 -13.67
C LEU A 87 6.88 -3.47 -14.13
N CYS A 88 5.94 -4.36 -14.37
CA CYS A 88 4.55 -4.00 -14.65
C CYS A 88 3.91 -3.21 -13.48
N ARG A 89 3.31 -2.07 -13.80
CA ARG A 89 2.59 -1.19 -12.89
C ARG A 89 1.30 -1.77 -12.32
N GLN A 90 0.81 -2.92 -12.79
CA GLN A 90 -0.32 -3.60 -12.16
C GLN A 90 0.07 -4.87 -11.40
N CYS A 91 0.83 -5.78 -12.01
CA CYS A 91 1.15 -7.08 -11.40
C CYS A 91 2.62 -7.32 -11.02
N GLY A 92 3.51 -6.35 -11.29
CA GLY A 92 4.94 -6.48 -10.97
C GLY A 92 5.69 -7.53 -11.79
N THR A 93 5.14 -7.98 -12.92
CA THR A 93 5.86 -8.83 -13.88
C THR A 93 7.09 -8.11 -14.40
N GLU A 94 8.21 -8.81 -14.33
CA GLU A 94 9.52 -8.36 -14.76
C GLU A 94 9.75 -8.48 -16.27
N THR A 95 10.36 -7.45 -16.84
CA THR A 95 10.77 -7.40 -18.26
C THR A 95 12.08 -6.63 -18.42
N LEU A 96 12.86 -6.93 -19.46
CA LEU A 96 14.06 -6.15 -19.81
C LEU A 96 13.75 -5.17 -20.94
N ILE A 97 14.20 -3.93 -20.79
CA ILE A 97 14.01 -2.87 -21.79
C ILE A 97 15.11 -2.98 -22.85
N VAL A 98 14.71 -3.05 -24.13
CA VAL A 98 15.65 -3.11 -25.25
C VAL A 98 15.20 -2.23 -26.41
N ARG A 99 16.15 -1.82 -27.22
CA ARG A 99 15.92 -1.22 -28.54
C ARG A 99 16.08 -2.30 -29.60
N GLN A 100 15.10 -2.44 -30.49
CA GLN A 100 15.22 -3.24 -31.70
C GLN A 100 16.09 -2.49 -32.71
N GLY A 101 17.16 -3.12 -33.16
CA GLY A 101 18.09 -2.58 -34.15
C GLY A 101 18.53 -3.65 -35.14
N ARG A 102 19.49 -3.28 -35.99
CA ARG A 102 20.15 -4.20 -36.93
C ARG A 102 21.65 -3.99 -36.86
N ASP A 103 22.42 -5.06 -37.06
CA ASP A 103 23.87 -4.93 -37.22
C ASP A 103 24.27 -4.51 -38.65
N GLU A 104 25.58 -4.38 -38.89
CA GLU A 104 26.15 -3.92 -40.16
C GLU A 104 25.76 -4.82 -41.35
N GLU A 105 25.49 -6.10 -41.09
CA GLU A 105 25.08 -7.10 -42.08
C GLU A 105 23.56 -7.14 -42.27
N GLY A 106 22.82 -6.36 -41.47
CA GLY A 106 21.37 -6.22 -41.54
C GLY A 106 20.59 -7.23 -40.70
N PHE A 107 21.27 -8.05 -39.89
CA PHE A 107 20.61 -9.01 -38.99
C PHE A 107 20.05 -8.30 -37.76
N GLU A 108 18.89 -8.78 -37.29
CA GLU A 108 18.19 -8.17 -36.16
C GLU A 108 18.93 -8.39 -34.84
N ARG A 109 18.95 -7.35 -34.00
CA ARG A 109 19.62 -7.35 -32.71
C ARG A 109 18.87 -6.51 -31.68
N PHE A 110 18.89 -6.96 -30.42
CA PHE A 110 18.44 -6.16 -29.29
C PHE A 110 19.59 -5.46 -28.58
N GLU A 111 19.47 -4.15 -28.46
CA GLU A 111 20.44 -3.27 -27.82
C GLU A 111 19.93 -2.73 -26.47
N PRO A 112 20.83 -2.39 -25.53
CA PRO A 112 20.42 -1.74 -24.29
C PRO A 112 19.69 -0.42 -24.56
N LEU A 113 18.55 -0.25 -23.91
CA LEU A 113 17.73 0.97 -23.95
C LEU A 113 17.45 1.38 -22.51
N ALA A 114 17.75 2.62 -22.14
CA ALA A 114 17.45 3.12 -20.80
C ALA A 114 15.98 3.57 -20.72
N TYR A 115 15.35 3.37 -19.56
CA TYR A 115 13.97 3.83 -19.35
C TYR A 115 13.82 5.35 -19.55
N GLN A 116 14.81 6.15 -19.14
CA GLN A 116 14.79 7.61 -19.31
C GLN A 116 14.85 8.07 -20.78
N GLU A 117 15.16 7.17 -21.72
CA GLU A 117 15.11 7.50 -23.16
C GLU A 117 13.67 7.38 -23.71
N LEU A 118 12.75 6.75 -22.97
CA LEU A 118 11.36 6.53 -23.39
C LEU A 118 10.39 7.55 -22.82
N THR A 119 10.65 7.99 -21.61
CA THR A 119 9.84 9.02 -20.95
C THR A 119 10.61 10.32 -20.98
N ASP A 120 9.96 11.43 -21.36
CA ASP A 120 10.47 12.74 -20.95
C ASP A 120 10.72 12.67 -19.44
N PRO A 121 11.86 13.17 -18.93
CA PRO A 121 12.20 13.01 -17.52
C PRO A 121 11.01 13.51 -16.70
N PRO A 122 10.28 12.63 -16.00
CA PRO A 122 9.30 13.11 -15.04
C PRO A 122 10.13 13.94 -14.08
N ALA A 123 9.71 15.17 -13.81
CA ALA A 123 10.39 16.05 -12.88
C ALA A 123 10.52 15.37 -11.51
N GLU A 124 11.48 14.50 -11.24
CA GLU A 124 11.68 13.81 -9.95
C GLU A 124 10.43 13.08 -9.37
N HIS A 125 9.31 12.95 -10.10
CA HIS A 125 7.98 12.64 -9.56
C HIS A 125 7.37 11.32 -10.08
N GLU A 126 8.12 10.22 -10.04
CA GLU A 126 7.49 8.88 -10.00
C GLU A 126 7.73 8.24 -8.64
N ASP A 127 7.23 8.90 -7.58
CA ASP A 127 7.17 8.27 -6.28
C ASP A 127 6.10 7.17 -6.30
N LEU A 128 6.51 5.94 -5.95
CA LEU A 128 5.66 4.75 -5.81
C LEU A 128 4.49 4.93 -4.81
N GLU A 129 4.52 6.04 -4.05
CA GLU A 129 3.55 6.39 -3.03
C GLU A 129 2.47 7.38 -3.51
N THR A 130 2.67 8.14 -4.59
CA THR A 130 1.70 9.17 -5.02
C THR A 130 0.84 8.74 -6.20
N GLY A 131 1.28 7.79 -7.02
CA GLY A 131 0.53 7.30 -8.17
C GLY A 131 -0.52 6.24 -7.81
N ASP A 132 -1.65 6.65 -7.24
CA ASP A 132 -2.87 5.93 -7.55
C ASP A 132 -3.22 6.24 -9.01
N ASP A 133 -3.41 5.22 -9.85
CA ASP A 133 -3.84 5.35 -11.25
C ASP A 133 -5.19 6.11 -11.33
N ASP A 134 -5.19 7.43 -11.20
CA ASP A 134 -6.36 8.24 -11.52
C ASP A 134 -6.49 8.22 -13.05
N PRO A 135 -7.63 7.75 -13.60
CA PRO A 135 -7.86 7.85 -15.04
C PRO A 135 -7.82 9.29 -15.57
N ASP A 136 -7.86 10.31 -14.70
CA ASP A 136 -7.89 11.72 -15.07
C ASP A 136 -6.53 12.45 -14.92
N ASP A 137 -5.42 11.75 -14.65
CA ASP A 137 -4.08 12.37 -14.66
C ASP A 137 -3.81 13.04 -16.02
N GLU A 138 -3.34 14.29 -15.97
CA GLU A 138 -3.13 15.15 -17.14
C GLU A 138 -2.32 14.44 -18.22
N VAL A 139 -2.72 14.64 -19.48
CA VAL A 139 -2.11 14.08 -20.68
C VAL A 139 -0.65 14.49 -20.75
N VAL A 140 0.24 13.62 -20.27
CA VAL A 140 1.68 13.74 -20.51
C VAL A 140 1.92 13.42 -22.00
N GLY A 141 2.89 14.09 -22.60
CA GLY A 141 3.20 14.00 -24.04
C GLY A 141 3.30 12.57 -24.59
N ALA A 142 3.13 12.42 -25.90
CA ALA A 142 3.20 11.11 -26.55
C ALA A 142 4.59 10.48 -26.34
N ILE A 143 4.62 9.27 -25.77
CA ILE A 143 5.85 8.48 -25.60
C ILE A 143 6.18 7.79 -26.93
N ASP A 144 7.38 8.03 -27.46
CA ASP A 144 7.84 7.35 -28.68
C ASP A 144 8.35 5.94 -28.35
N LEU A 145 7.56 4.94 -28.74
CA LEU A 145 7.84 3.52 -28.52
C LEU A 145 8.36 2.79 -29.76
N LYS A 146 8.62 3.47 -30.88
CA LYS A 146 8.78 2.82 -32.20
C LYS A 146 9.75 1.65 -32.20
N ASP A 147 10.95 1.85 -31.66
CA ASP A 147 11.98 0.80 -31.63
C ASP A 147 12.12 0.16 -30.24
N ALA A 148 11.33 0.60 -29.26
CA ALA A 148 11.35 0.04 -27.91
C ALA A 148 10.66 -1.33 -27.89
N ARG A 149 11.29 -2.32 -27.28
CA ARG A 149 10.72 -3.64 -27.00
C ARG A 149 10.98 -4.01 -25.56
N LEU A 150 10.17 -4.93 -25.04
CA LEU A 150 10.41 -5.55 -23.74
C LEU A 150 10.61 -7.05 -23.91
N LEU A 151 11.64 -7.58 -23.26
CA LEU A 151 11.93 -9.01 -23.22
C LEU A 151 11.38 -9.59 -21.91
N GLY A 152 10.60 -10.66 -22.02
CA GLY A 152 10.17 -11.48 -20.89
C GLY A 152 10.18 -12.95 -21.27
N ILE A 153 9.70 -13.82 -20.39
CA ILE A 153 9.43 -15.22 -20.73
C ILE A 153 7.93 -15.47 -20.55
N ALA A 154 7.27 -15.94 -21.61
CA ALA A 154 5.95 -16.56 -21.47
C ALA A 154 6.07 -17.81 -20.60
N ARG A 155 5.54 -17.71 -19.38
CA ARG A 155 5.58 -18.72 -18.32
C ARG A 155 4.64 -19.89 -18.60
N SER A 156 3.75 -19.77 -19.58
CA SER A 156 2.97 -20.89 -20.12
C SER A 156 2.60 -20.66 -21.59
N GLU A 157 2.29 -21.74 -22.32
CA GLU A 157 1.68 -21.65 -23.67
C GLU A 157 0.35 -20.89 -23.68
N HIS A 158 -0.27 -20.69 -22.51
CA HIS A 158 -1.56 -20.05 -22.32
C HIS A 158 -1.46 -18.54 -21.99
N GLU A 159 -0.25 -18.00 -21.82
CA GLU A 159 0.00 -16.54 -21.75
C GLU A 159 0.03 -15.88 -23.14
N ARG A 160 -0.15 -16.68 -24.20
CA ARG A 160 -0.28 -16.22 -25.59
C ARG A 160 -1.49 -15.31 -25.73
N SER A 161 -1.21 -14.06 -26.04
CA SER A 161 -2.15 -13.08 -26.56
C SER A 161 -1.75 -12.80 -28.00
N ASP A 162 -2.67 -12.32 -28.84
CA ASP A 162 -2.41 -11.90 -30.23
C ASP A 162 -1.35 -10.78 -30.39
N ARG A 163 -0.69 -10.35 -29.31
CA ARG A 163 0.26 -9.24 -29.20
C ARG A 163 1.60 -9.64 -28.57
N VAL A 164 1.82 -10.94 -28.37
CA VAL A 164 3.10 -11.49 -27.91
C VAL A 164 3.65 -12.29 -29.08
N ASP A 165 4.78 -11.86 -29.63
CA ASP A 165 5.44 -12.60 -30.71
C ASP A 165 5.80 -14.01 -30.21
N PRO A 166 5.64 -15.09 -31.01
CA PRO A 166 6.25 -16.39 -30.72
C PRO A 166 7.70 -16.24 -30.21
N ARG A 167 8.09 -17.17 -29.34
CA ARG A 167 9.41 -17.18 -28.68
C ARG A 167 10.52 -17.01 -29.72
N VAL A 168 11.19 -15.85 -29.72
CA VAL A 168 12.41 -15.63 -30.49
C VAL A 168 13.59 -16.15 -29.70
N LEU A 169 14.60 -16.68 -30.38
CA LEU A 169 15.85 -17.08 -29.75
C LEU A 169 16.77 -15.86 -29.69
N ILE A 170 17.33 -15.58 -28.53
CA ILE A 170 18.25 -14.45 -28.36
C ILE A 170 19.60 -14.98 -27.86
N ASP A 171 20.68 -14.61 -28.55
CA ASP A 171 22.03 -14.84 -28.03
C ASP A 171 22.27 -13.89 -26.86
N ALA A 172 22.46 -14.45 -25.67
CA ALA A 172 22.61 -13.66 -24.46
C ALA A 172 23.88 -12.77 -24.45
N GLN A 173 24.93 -13.08 -25.22
CA GLN A 173 26.19 -12.34 -25.26
C GLN A 173 26.21 -11.22 -26.31
N THR A 174 25.57 -11.44 -27.46
CA THR A 174 25.58 -10.53 -28.61
C THR A 174 24.27 -9.76 -28.76
N GLY A 175 23.16 -10.28 -28.23
CA GLY A 175 21.80 -9.75 -28.41
C GLY A 175 21.20 -10.06 -29.77
N ALA A 176 21.85 -10.89 -30.60
CA ALA A 176 21.35 -11.29 -31.91
C ALA A 176 20.03 -12.06 -31.78
N VAL A 177 19.09 -11.77 -32.67
CA VAL A 177 17.77 -12.42 -32.74
C VAL A 177 17.82 -13.56 -33.76
N ASP A 178 17.32 -14.72 -33.37
CA ASP A 178 17.34 -15.98 -34.10
C ASP A 178 18.72 -16.31 -34.74
N PRO A 179 19.79 -16.35 -33.93
CA PRO A 179 21.14 -16.65 -34.42
C PRO A 179 21.26 -18.09 -34.92
N GLU A 180 22.08 -18.32 -35.95
CA GLU A 180 22.31 -19.67 -36.52
C GLU A 180 22.86 -20.68 -35.49
N GLY A 181 23.59 -20.21 -34.47
CA GLY A 181 24.16 -21.01 -33.38
C GLY A 181 23.17 -21.39 -32.27
N GLY A 182 21.90 -20.98 -32.38
CA GLY A 182 20.90 -21.13 -31.32
C GLY A 182 21.00 -20.06 -30.23
N GLY A 183 19.92 -19.90 -29.47
CA GLY A 183 19.83 -18.87 -28.43
C GLY A 183 18.90 -19.30 -27.29
N ASP A 184 18.72 -18.41 -26.31
CA ASP A 184 17.78 -18.62 -25.22
C ASP A 184 16.39 -18.04 -25.62
N PRO A 185 15.27 -18.73 -25.31
CA PRO A 185 13.95 -18.30 -25.77
C PRO A 185 13.36 -17.15 -24.95
N PHE A 186 12.92 -16.09 -25.62
CA PHE A 186 12.23 -14.96 -25.00
C PHE A 186 10.94 -14.59 -25.73
N SER A 187 9.99 -14.04 -24.98
CA SER A 187 8.81 -13.38 -25.53
C SER A 187 9.10 -11.89 -25.70
N VAL A 188 8.86 -11.39 -26.91
CA VAL A 188 9.02 -9.98 -27.23
C VAL A 188 7.66 -9.29 -27.13
N ILE A 189 7.60 -8.26 -26.30
CA ILE A 189 6.45 -7.37 -26.19
C ILE A 189 6.74 -6.14 -27.04
N SER A 190 5.91 -5.93 -28.05
CA SER A 190 5.99 -4.82 -28.99
C SER A 190 4.78 -3.90 -28.87
N SER A 191 4.95 -2.69 -29.41
CA SER A 191 3.87 -1.71 -29.50
C SER A 191 2.96 -2.04 -30.68
N SER A 192 1.65 -2.18 -30.45
CA SER A 192 0.64 -2.30 -31.50
C SER A 192 -0.26 -1.07 -31.47
N GLY A 193 -0.20 -0.24 -32.51
CA GLY A 193 -0.96 1.02 -32.55
C GLY A 193 -0.51 2.02 -31.48
N GLY A 194 0.78 2.04 -31.14
CA GLY A 194 1.35 2.97 -30.16
C GLY A 194 1.16 2.56 -28.69
N ARG A 195 0.74 1.31 -28.41
CA ARG A 195 0.55 0.80 -27.04
C ARG A 195 1.11 -0.60 -26.85
N MET A 196 1.78 -0.82 -25.73
CA MET A 196 2.18 -2.13 -25.23
C MET A 196 1.21 -2.63 -24.14
N GLN A 197 1.29 -3.92 -23.84
CA GLN A 197 0.50 -4.56 -22.80
C GLN A 197 1.32 -5.63 -22.07
N CYS A 198 1.16 -5.70 -20.75
CA CYS A 198 1.72 -6.75 -19.92
C CYS A 198 1.24 -8.13 -20.38
N PRO A 199 2.16 -9.07 -20.70
CA PRO A 199 1.80 -10.40 -21.18
C PRO A 199 1.14 -11.25 -20.08
N HIS A 200 1.43 -10.95 -18.81
CA HIS A 200 0.86 -11.64 -17.67
C HIS A 200 -0.54 -11.12 -17.35
N CYS A 201 -0.67 -9.89 -16.82
CA CYS A 201 -1.95 -9.38 -16.32
C CYS A 201 -2.83 -8.65 -17.35
N GLY A 202 -2.30 -8.31 -18.52
CA GLY A 202 -3.03 -7.53 -19.52
C GLY A 202 -3.14 -6.03 -19.21
N HIS A 203 -2.40 -5.48 -18.25
CA HIS A 203 -2.31 -4.02 -18.07
C HIS A 203 -1.68 -3.38 -19.31
N ALA A 204 -2.26 -2.32 -19.85
CA ALA A 204 -1.82 -1.69 -21.09
C ALA A 204 -1.45 -0.23 -20.88
N ASP A 205 -0.64 0.31 -21.80
CA ASP A 205 -0.26 1.72 -21.81
C ASP A 205 -1.50 2.62 -21.88
N ARG A 206 -1.37 3.79 -21.26
CA ARG A 206 -2.29 4.93 -21.41
C ARG A 206 -1.54 6.06 -22.13
N SER A 207 -2.26 7.08 -22.57
CA SER A 207 -1.63 8.24 -23.20
C SER A 207 -0.62 8.85 -22.23
N GLY A 208 0.64 8.98 -22.65
CA GLY A 208 1.71 9.52 -21.80
C GLY A 208 2.15 8.64 -20.64
N TRP A 209 1.69 7.38 -20.56
CA TRP A 209 1.97 6.52 -19.41
C TRP A 209 2.21 5.06 -19.79
N LEU A 210 3.40 4.57 -19.49
CA LEU A 210 3.81 3.19 -19.77
C LEU A 210 3.22 2.23 -18.73
N PHE A 211 2.78 1.06 -19.17
CA PHE A 211 2.28 0.00 -18.30
C PHE A 211 3.36 -0.56 -17.36
N PHE A 212 4.63 -0.23 -17.60
CA PHE A 212 5.81 -0.62 -16.85
C PHE A 212 6.54 0.59 -16.27
N ARG A 213 7.42 0.35 -15.31
CA ARG A 213 8.29 1.35 -14.69
C ARG A 213 9.70 0.81 -14.52
N SER A 214 10.69 1.70 -14.42
CA SER A 214 12.04 1.34 -14.00
C SER A 214 12.09 0.96 -12.51
N CYS A 215 13.14 0.25 -12.10
CA CYS A 215 13.38 -0.09 -10.70
C CYS A 215 14.18 1.02 -9.98
N GLN A 216 13.74 2.27 -10.12
CA GLN A 216 14.41 3.46 -9.58
C GLN A 216 13.80 3.87 -8.23
N THR A 217 14.60 4.48 -7.38
CA THR A 217 14.13 5.16 -6.15
C THR A 217 14.57 6.61 -6.19
N SER A 218 13.65 7.54 -5.92
CA SER A 218 13.98 8.97 -5.84
C SER A 218 14.97 9.26 -4.71
N ARG A 219 15.76 10.34 -4.86
CA ARG A 219 16.66 10.82 -3.80
C ARG A 219 15.86 11.18 -2.54
N ASP A 220 14.73 11.83 -2.76
CA ASP A 220 13.82 12.27 -1.69
C ASP A 220 13.27 11.09 -0.89
N PHE A 221 12.93 9.98 -1.55
CA PHE A 221 12.51 8.75 -0.87
C PHE A 221 13.56 8.21 0.10
N LEU A 222 14.82 8.10 -0.35
CA LEU A 222 15.90 7.61 0.52
C LEU A 222 16.23 8.60 1.64
N MET A 223 16.22 9.90 1.35
CA MET A 223 16.45 10.94 2.34
C MET A 223 15.37 10.92 3.43
N ASP A 224 14.10 10.86 3.05
CA ASP A 224 12.98 10.81 4.00
C ASP A 224 13.05 9.58 4.92
N THR A 225 13.35 8.43 4.32
CA THR A 225 13.56 7.17 5.04
C THR A 225 14.73 7.27 6.02
N SER A 226 15.87 7.84 5.58
CA SER A 226 17.09 7.92 6.36
C SER A 226 17.01 8.97 7.48
N VAL A 227 16.39 10.12 7.22
CA VAL A 227 16.24 11.21 8.20
C VAL A 227 15.49 10.72 9.42
N SER A 228 14.39 9.98 9.24
CA SER A 228 13.61 9.43 10.34
C SER A 228 14.46 8.54 11.26
N VAL A 229 15.30 7.68 10.67
CA VAL A 229 16.21 6.79 11.40
C VAL A 229 17.32 7.57 12.11
N LEU A 230 17.97 8.50 11.39
CA LEU A 230 19.05 9.31 11.96
C LEU A 230 18.55 10.17 13.13
N LEU A 231 17.37 10.78 12.97
CA LEU A 231 16.75 11.62 13.98
C LEU A 231 16.46 10.85 15.27
N HIS A 232 16.08 9.58 15.19
CA HIS A 232 15.91 8.70 16.35
C HIS A 232 17.19 8.54 17.18
N HIS A 233 18.36 8.61 16.54
CA HIS A 233 19.65 8.50 17.20
C HIS A 233 20.26 9.84 17.62
N MET A 234 19.65 10.98 17.26
CA MET A 234 20.09 12.31 17.71
C MET A 234 19.64 12.56 19.15
N PRO A 235 20.42 13.21 20.02
CA PRO A 235 20.05 13.42 21.42
C PRO A 235 18.74 14.22 21.55
N PRO A 236 17.84 13.83 22.48
CA PRO A 236 16.65 14.63 22.78
C PRO A 236 17.04 15.92 23.50
N ASP A 237 16.15 16.90 23.46
CA ASP A 237 16.33 18.16 24.18
C ASP A 237 16.13 17.94 25.69
N GLN A 238 17.14 18.29 26.49
CA GLN A 238 17.16 18.13 27.94
C GLN A 238 17.02 19.50 28.59
N GLY A 239 15.79 19.96 28.84
CA GLY A 239 15.59 21.25 29.53
C GLY A 239 14.21 21.88 29.37
N ASN A 240 13.42 21.45 28.38
CA ASN A 240 12.07 21.97 28.18
C ASN A 240 11.03 21.13 28.95
N PRO A 241 10.19 21.75 29.81
CA PRO A 241 9.11 21.05 30.51
C PRO A 241 7.92 20.70 29.60
N GLU A 242 7.78 21.38 28.46
CA GLU A 242 6.77 21.08 27.46
C GLU A 242 7.23 20.00 26.48
N PRO A 243 6.36 19.03 26.10
CA PRO A 243 6.70 18.03 25.09
C PRO A 243 7.04 18.69 23.75
N ARG A 244 8.24 18.39 23.23
CA ARG A 244 8.69 18.79 21.89
C ARG A 244 8.42 17.68 20.86
N PRO A 245 8.19 18.02 19.57
CA PRO A 245 8.12 17.02 18.50
C PRO A 245 9.35 16.13 18.53
N PHE A 246 9.13 14.81 18.48
CA PHE A 246 10.15 13.77 18.62
C PHE A 246 11.16 14.01 19.76
N GLY A 247 10.70 14.56 20.89
CA GLY A 247 11.56 14.87 22.04
C GLY A 247 12.60 15.96 21.76
N GLY A 248 12.39 16.82 20.76
CA GLY A 248 13.29 17.93 20.42
C GLY A 248 14.59 17.50 19.75
N ARG A 249 14.65 16.27 19.22
CA ARG A 249 15.79 15.75 18.45
C ARG A 249 15.95 16.54 17.15
N ARG A 250 17.17 16.79 16.71
CA ARG A 250 17.44 17.70 15.59
C ARG A 250 18.50 17.17 14.65
N THR A 251 18.30 17.40 13.35
CA THR A 251 19.29 17.18 12.31
C THR A 251 19.14 18.27 11.25
N ILE A 252 20.10 18.38 10.33
CA ILE A 252 20.03 19.30 9.19
C ILE A 252 20.35 18.51 7.93
N SER A 253 19.55 18.69 6.89
CA SER A 253 19.80 18.13 5.56
C SER A 253 20.12 19.23 4.55
N PHE A 254 20.94 18.90 3.57
CA PHE A 254 21.30 19.81 2.47
C PHE A 254 20.99 19.12 1.15
N THR A 255 20.40 19.86 0.21
CA THR A 255 20.25 19.43 -1.17
C THR A 255 21.03 20.37 -2.10
N ASP A 256 21.32 19.93 -3.32
CA ASP A 256 22.07 20.66 -4.33
C ASP A 256 21.23 21.71 -5.08
N SER A 257 19.93 21.82 -4.80
CA SER A 257 18.99 22.72 -5.48
C SER A 257 18.00 23.35 -4.51
N ARG A 258 17.72 24.66 -4.68
CA ARG A 258 16.69 25.35 -3.87
C ARG A 258 15.31 24.74 -4.04
N GLN A 259 14.94 24.40 -5.28
CA GLN A 259 13.67 23.72 -5.58
C GLN A 259 13.63 22.31 -4.98
N GLY A 260 14.76 21.61 -4.98
CA GLY A 260 14.90 20.30 -4.33
C GLY A 260 14.66 20.40 -2.82
N THR A 261 15.24 21.41 -2.16
CA THR A 261 15.02 21.65 -0.73
C THR A 261 13.54 21.93 -0.41
N ALA A 262 12.87 22.79 -1.16
CA ALA A 262 11.46 23.11 -0.95
C ALA A 262 10.56 21.87 -1.08
N ARG A 263 10.77 21.07 -2.14
CA ARG A 263 10.03 19.83 -2.40
C ARG A 263 10.28 18.79 -1.31
N PHE A 264 11.54 18.56 -0.96
CA PHE A 264 11.91 17.62 0.08
C PHE A 264 11.30 18.01 1.43
N ALA A 265 11.36 19.28 1.82
CA ALA A 265 10.79 19.75 3.09
C ALA A 265 9.28 19.49 3.17
N ALA A 266 8.53 19.82 2.10
CA ALA A 266 7.10 19.56 2.03
C ALA A 266 6.78 18.05 2.08
N ARG A 267 7.54 17.22 1.35
CA ARG A 267 7.38 15.76 1.34
C ARG A 267 7.69 15.14 2.70
N ALA A 268 8.81 15.52 3.32
CA ALA A 268 9.24 14.99 4.62
C ALA A 268 8.28 15.39 5.74
N GLN A 269 7.76 16.62 5.72
CA GLN A 269 6.67 17.02 6.62
C GLN A 269 5.44 16.11 6.43
N GLY A 270 4.97 15.94 5.20
CA GLY A 270 3.80 15.08 4.91
C GLY A 270 4.01 13.62 5.32
N SER A 271 5.23 13.12 5.17
CA SER A 271 5.61 11.75 5.53
C SER A 271 5.69 11.54 7.04
N SER A 272 6.24 12.52 7.78
CA SER A 272 6.22 12.55 9.25
C SER A 272 4.79 12.55 9.81
N GLU A 273 3.93 13.42 9.27
CA GLU A 273 2.52 13.47 9.68
C GLU A 273 1.80 12.15 9.39
N GLN A 274 1.99 11.56 8.20
CA GLN A 274 1.39 10.28 7.84
C GLN A 274 1.90 9.15 8.72
N GLY A 275 3.21 9.07 8.95
CA GLY A 275 3.83 8.05 9.81
C GLY A 275 3.28 8.09 11.24
N TYR A 276 3.19 9.30 11.81
CA TYR A 276 2.59 9.50 13.13
C TYR A 276 1.11 9.13 13.16
N VAL A 277 0.30 9.64 12.23
CA VAL A 277 -1.15 9.38 12.20
C VAL A 277 -1.45 7.90 12.01
N ARG A 278 -0.72 7.20 11.12
CA ARG A 278 -0.87 5.74 10.95
C ARG A 278 -0.60 4.99 12.24
N SER A 279 0.53 5.31 12.88
CA SER A 279 0.92 4.74 14.18
C SER A 279 -0.15 5.00 15.23
N PHE A 280 -0.59 6.25 15.37
CA PHE A 280 -1.62 6.65 16.30
C PHE A 280 -2.92 5.88 16.07
N VAL A 281 -3.42 5.82 14.83
CA VAL A 281 -4.68 5.12 14.50
C VAL A 281 -4.58 3.64 14.86
N TYR A 282 -3.49 2.96 14.49
CA TYR A 282 -3.31 1.54 14.80
C TYR A 282 -3.32 1.28 16.32
N HIS A 283 -2.48 2.00 17.06
CA HIS A 283 -2.34 1.84 18.52
C HIS A 283 -3.61 2.28 19.26
N GLN A 284 -4.28 3.33 18.79
CA GLN A 284 -5.56 3.78 19.36
C GLN A 284 -6.64 2.72 19.15
N VAL A 285 -6.83 2.22 17.92
CA VAL A 285 -7.81 1.16 17.64
C VAL A 285 -7.51 -0.07 18.49
N LEU A 286 -6.24 -0.44 18.64
CA LEU A 286 -5.80 -1.54 19.49
C LEU A 286 -6.11 -1.30 20.98
N SER A 287 -5.95 -0.07 21.46
CA SER A 287 -6.27 0.30 22.85
C SER A 287 -7.75 0.15 23.19
N GLU A 288 -8.63 0.30 22.20
CA GLU A 288 -10.07 0.10 22.33
C GLU A 288 -10.46 -1.39 22.24
N GLN A 289 -9.55 -2.28 21.81
CA GLN A 289 -9.74 -3.73 21.82
C GLN A 289 -9.61 -4.35 23.22
N ARG A 290 -9.69 -3.55 24.29
CA ARG A 290 -9.60 -4.09 25.65
C ARG A 290 -10.63 -5.19 25.84
N THR A 291 -10.09 -6.39 25.98
CA THR A 291 -10.79 -7.62 26.25
C THR A 291 -10.67 -7.90 27.73
N ASP A 292 -11.81 -8.14 28.38
CA ASP A 292 -11.81 -8.54 29.78
C ASP A 292 -11.43 -10.03 29.85
N LEU A 293 -10.14 -10.30 30.08
CA LEU A 293 -9.60 -11.66 30.16
C LEU A 293 -10.25 -12.47 31.28
N ALA A 294 -10.65 -11.82 32.38
CA ALA A 294 -11.35 -12.50 33.48
C ALA A 294 -12.76 -12.91 33.04
N LYS A 295 -13.45 -12.05 32.29
CA LYS A 295 -14.76 -12.36 31.71
C LYS A 295 -14.68 -13.45 30.64
N ILE A 296 -13.65 -13.45 29.79
CA ILE A 296 -13.41 -14.55 28.84
C ILE A 296 -13.22 -15.87 29.58
N ALA A 297 -12.33 -15.91 30.57
CA ALA A 297 -12.08 -17.13 31.34
C ALA A 297 -13.36 -17.65 32.01
N ALA A 298 -14.18 -16.75 32.56
CA ALA A 298 -15.48 -17.09 33.15
C ALA A 298 -16.48 -17.64 32.11
N LEU A 299 -16.57 -17.03 30.94
CA LEU A 299 -17.44 -17.48 29.84
C LEU A 299 -16.98 -18.84 29.26
N GLU A 300 -15.67 -19.07 29.15
CA GLU A 300 -15.09 -20.36 28.74
C GLU A 300 -15.43 -21.47 29.74
N GLU A 301 -15.27 -21.19 31.04
CA GLU A 301 -15.64 -22.14 32.10
C GLU A 301 -17.15 -22.44 32.08
N GLN A 302 -17.97 -21.42 31.89
CA GLN A 302 -19.42 -21.56 31.79
C GLN A 302 -19.82 -22.41 30.57
N LEU A 303 -19.22 -22.15 29.40
CA LEU A 303 -19.47 -22.91 28.18
C LEU A 303 -19.06 -24.38 28.35
N ALA A 304 -17.92 -24.63 29.00
CA ALA A 304 -17.47 -26.00 29.29
C ALA A 304 -18.45 -26.74 30.22
N LYS A 305 -18.98 -26.08 31.26
CA LYS A 305 -20.02 -26.66 32.14
C LYS A 305 -21.31 -26.97 31.38
N GLN A 306 -21.79 -26.05 30.55
CA GLN A 306 -23.00 -26.24 29.75
C GLN A 306 -22.85 -27.40 28.75
N ARG A 307 -21.69 -27.54 28.09
CA ARG A 307 -21.41 -28.67 27.17
C ARG A 307 -21.37 -30.02 27.88
N ARG A 308 -20.86 -30.09 29.12
CA ARG A 308 -20.91 -31.31 29.95
C ARG A 308 -22.35 -31.69 30.29
N ALA A 309 -23.15 -30.72 30.76
CA ALA A 309 -24.57 -30.95 31.06
C ALA A 309 -25.37 -31.39 29.82
N GLN A 310 -25.05 -30.83 28.65
CA GLN A 310 -25.65 -31.25 27.37
C GLN A 310 -25.30 -32.71 27.06
N ALA A 311 -24.05 -33.13 27.25
CA ALA A 311 -23.62 -34.50 27.02
C ALA A 311 -24.35 -35.49 27.97
N GLU A 312 -24.49 -35.15 29.25
CA GLU A 312 -25.21 -35.96 30.24
C GLU A 312 -26.69 -36.14 29.88
N ILE A 313 -27.36 -35.11 29.37
CA ILE A 313 -28.76 -35.17 28.93
C ILE A 313 -28.94 -36.06 27.70
N VAL A 314 -28.01 -35.97 26.74
CA VAL A 314 -28.00 -36.83 25.55
C VAL A 314 -27.75 -38.28 25.95
N GLU A 315 -26.83 -38.54 26.88
CA GLU A 315 -26.52 -39.87 27.40
C GLU A 315 -27.71 -40.47 28.19
N ALA A 316 -28.49 -39.63 28.87
CA ALA A 316 -29.75 -39.99 29.52
C ALA A 316 -30.94 -40.18 28.55
N GLY A 317 -30.75 -39.99 27.24
CA GLY A 317 -31.79 -40.17 26.21
C GLY A 317 -32.85 -39.07 26.15
N LEU A 318 -32.55 -37.88 26.68
CA LEU A 318 -33.44 -36.71 26.70
C LEU A 318 -33.06 -35.69 25.62
N ASP A 319 -34.01 -34.87 25.16
CA ASP A 319 -33.78 -33.83 24.15
C ASP A 319 -33.07 -32.61 24.77
N PRO A 320 -31.86 -32.23 24.30
CA PRO A 320 -31.12 -31.09 24.82
C PRO A 320 -31.62 -29.72 24.32
N GLN A 321 -32.74 -29.63 23.59
CA GLN A 321 -33.27 -28.37 23.05
C GLN A 321 -33.33 -27.22 24.07
N MET A 322 -33.65 -27.49 25.33
CA MET A 322 -33.72 -26.48 26.40
C MET A 322 -32.36 -25.80 26.71
N LEU A 323 -31.23 -26.47 26.44
CA LEU A 323 -29.88 -25.93 26.63
C LEU A 323 -29.28 -25.31 25.36
N SER A 324 -29.88 -25.57 24.20
CA SER A 324 -29.36 -25.06 22.91
C SER A 324 -29.35 -23.52 22.86
N GLY A 325 -30.38 -22.87 23.40
CA GLY A 325 -30.49 -21.42 23.45
C GLY A 325 -29.47 -20.76 24.39
N THR A 326 -29.22 -21.38 25.56
CA THR A 326 -28.24 -20.88 26.54
C THR A 326 -26.80 -21.12 26.10
N LEU A 327 -26.51 -22.29 25.50
CA LEU A 327 -25.23 -22.57 24.85
C LEU A 327 -24.93 -21.56 23.75
N ARG A 328 -25.88 -21.35 22.83
CA ARG A 328 -25.73 -20.37 21.75
C ARG A 328 -25.50 -18.95 22.30
N SER A 329 -26.26 -18.55 23.32
CA SER A 329 -26.10 -17.23 23.95
C SER A 329 -24.73 -17.07 24.64
N THR A 330 -24.23 -18.11 25.34
CA THR A 330 -22.90 -18.07 25.95
C THR A 330 -21.79 -18.09 24.89
N GLU A 331 -21.95 -18.82 23.78
CA GLU A 331 -21.03 -18.78 22.63
C GLU A 331 -21.04 -17.40 21.95
N GLU A 332 -22.20 -16.77 21.79
CA GLU A 332 -22.34 -15.41 21.27
C GLU A 332 -21.65 -14.38 22.18
N GLN A 333 -21.84 -14.46 23.50
CA GLN A 333 -21.16 -13.58 24.47
C GLN A 333 -19.65 -13.79 24.47
N LEU A 334 -19.19 -15.04 24.43
CA LEU A 334 -17.77 -15.36 24.36
C LEU A 334 -17.14 -14.86 23.05
N ASN A 335 -17.84 -15.04 21.93
CA ASN A 335 -17.42 -14.52 20.64
C ASN A 335 -17.47 -12.98 20.59
N ALA A 336 -18.38 -12.32 21.29
CA ALA A 336 -18.43 -10.86 21.41
C ALA A 336 -17.28 -10.31 22.25
N GLU A 337 -16.89 -10.99 23.33
CA GLU A 337 -15.73 -10.59 24.15
C GLU A 337 -14.39 -10.89 23.47
N ARG A 338 -14.28 -12.02 22.77
CA ARG A 338 -13.12 -12.37 21.93
C ARG A 338 -13.08 -11.61 20.60
N GLY A 339 -14.22 -11.06 20.21
CA GLY A 339 -14.43 -10.41 18.93
C GLY A 339 -13.59 -9.15 18.80
N VAL A 340 -13.16 -8.89 17.58
CA VAL A 340 -12.55 -7.60 17.24
C VAL A 340 -13.63 -6.52 17.37
N LYS A 341 -13.39 -5.53 18.24
CA LYS A 341 -14.31 -4.42 18.47
C LYS A 341 -14.14 -3.38 17.38
N ALA A 342 -15.21 -3.08 16.66
CA ALA A 342 -15.26 -2.00 15.70
C ALA A 342 -15.17 -0.63 16.41
N VAL A 343 -14.25 0.24 15.99
CA VAL A 343 -14.05 1.56 16.57
C VAL A 343 -14.51 2.63 15.58
N PRO A 344 -15.48 3.51 15.91
CA PRO A 344 -15.89 4.59 15.02
C PRO A 344 -14.72 5.49 14.63
N ILE A 345 -14.56 5.79 13.34
CA ILE A 345 -13.46 6.62 12.83
C ILE A 345 -13.44 8.02 13.47
N THR A 346 -14.61 8.56 13.76
CA THR A 346 -14.79 9.86 14.45
C THR A 346 -14.31 9.81 15.90
N THR A 347 -14.36 8.65 16.55
CA THR A 347 -13.77 8.46 17.88
C THR A 347 -12.25 8.51 17.80
N VAL A 348 -11.64 7.86 16.80
CA VAL A 348 -10.19 7.93 16.60
C VAL A 348 -9.73 9.35 16.29
N ALA A 349 -10.45 10.09 15.44
CA ALA A 349 -10.16 11.50 15.15
C ALA A 349 -10.23 12.38 16.42
N ARG A 350 -11.27 12.22 17.25
CA ARG A 350 -11.40 12.95 18.53
C ARG A 350 -10.25 12.63 19.49
N ARG A 351 -9.81 11.38 19.54
CA ARG A 351 -8.66 10.96 20.37
C ARG A 351 -7.36 11.57 19.86
N LEU A 352 -7.17 11.62 18.53
CA LEU A 352 -6.01 12.26 17.90
C LEU A 352 -5.92 13.74 18.29
N GLN A 353 -7.04 14.47 18.21
CA GLN A 353 -7.13 15.88 18.57
C GLN A 353 -6.64 16.17 20.00
N GLY A 354 -6.86 15.24 20.92
CA GLY A 354 -6.43 15.35 22.32
C GLY A 354 -4.94 15.07 22.58
N THR A 355 -4.15 14.75 21.56
CA THR A 355 -2.73 14.39 21.75
C THR A 355 -1.81 15.61 21.72
N PRO A 356 -0.69 15.61 22.48
CA PRO A 356 0.33 16.66 22.39
C PRO A 356 0.90 16.81 20.97
N SER A 357 1.15 15.70 20.27
CA SER A 357 1.70 15.74 18.92
C SER A 357 0.71 16.33 17.91
N PHE A 358 -0.60 16.16 18.10
CA PHE A 358 -1.59 16.84 17.27
C PHE A 358 -1.51 18.36 17.46
N GLN A 359 -1.33 18.85 18.70
CA GLN A 359 -1.19 20.28 18.95
C GLN A 359 0.06 20.87 18.28
N GLN A 360 1.15 20.09 18.21
CA GLN A 360 2.36 20.46 17.47
C GLN A 360 2.11 20.50 15.96
N LEU A 361 1.42 19.50 15.40
CA LEU A 361 1.02 19.46 13.99
C LEU A 361 0.08 20.63 13.64
N HIS A 362 -0.93 20.88 14.48
CA HIS A 362 -1.86 21.99 14.30
C HIS A 362 -1.14 23.36 14.30
N ARG A 363 -0.12 23.53 15.16
CA ARG A 363 0.75 24.72 15.12
C ARG A 363 1.43 24.85 13.77
N TYR A 364 2.01 23.77 13.22
CA TYR A 364 2.65 23.81 11.91
C TYR A 364 1.67 24.30 10.83
N TRP A 365 0.48 23.70 10.77
CA TRP A 365 -0.55 24.08 9.79
C TRP A 365 -0.97 25.55 9.93
N ARG A 366 -1.10 26.05 11.17
CA ARG A 366 -1.44 27.46 11.43
C ARG A 366 -0.34 28.46 11.07
N VAL A 367 0.93 28.08 11.17
CA VAL A 367 2.08 28.99 10.99
C VAL A 367 2.58 28.98 9.55
N TYR A 368 2.62 27.80 8.92
CA TYR A 368 3.26 27.60 7.62
C TYR A 368 2.28 27.46 6.46
N LEU A 369 0.98 27.33 6.72
CA LEU A 369 -0.07 27.28 5.70
C LEU A 369 -1.12 28.38 5.95
N PRO A 370 -1.90 28.81 4.94
CA PRO A 370 -2.98 29.80 5.09
C PRO A 370 -4.21 29.26 5.86
N PHE A 371 -3.98 28.33 6.79
CA PHE A 371 -5.00 27.57 7.51
C PHE A 371 -5.95 28.44 8.34
N LYS A 372 -5.44 29.55 8.91
CA LYS A 372 -6.25 30.47 9.71
C LYS A 372 -7.25 31.27 8.87
N GLU A 373 -6.91 31.56 7.62
CA GLU A 373 -7.72 32.37 6.70
C GLU A 373 -8.95 31.60 6.20
N GLU A 374 -8.84 30.26 6.18
CA GLU A 374 -9.84 29.33 5.62
C GLU A 374 -10.78 28.74 6.69
N GLY A 375 -10.66 29.17 7.95
CA GLY A 375 -11.62 28.86 9.02
C GLY A 375 -11.66 27.38 9.47
N ILE A 376 -10.63 26.59 9.15
CA ILE A 376 -10.57 25.17 9.53
C ILE A 376 -10.22 25.05 11.01
N ASP A 377 -11.04 24.33 11.77
CA ASP A 377 -10.82 24.10 13.20
C ASP A 377 -10.01 22.81 13.49
N GLU A 378 -9.63 22.64 14.76
CA GLU A 378 -8.86 21.47 15.20
C GLU A 378 -9.61 20.14 14.97
N ALA A 379 -10.92 20.13 15.17
CA ALA A 379 -11.73 18.93 14.98
C ALA A 379 -11.74 18.50 13.51
N THR A 380 -11.89 19.46 12.59
CA THR A 380 -11.86 19.23 11.15
C THR A 380 -10.48 18.74 10.70
N LEU A 381 -9.39 19.35 11.19
CA LEU A 381 -8.04 18.89 10.87
C LEU A 381 -7.77 17.47 11.37
N ALA A 382 -8.13 17.16 12.62
CA ALA A 382 -7.95 15.81 13.17
C ALA A 382 -8.72 14.77 12.35
N LYS A 383 -9.96 15.10 11.96
CA LYS A 383 -10.79 14.28 11.07
C LYS A 383 -10.12 14.10 9.71
N TRP A 384 -9.64 15.16 9.07
CA TRP A 384 -8.97 15.08 7.77
C TRP A 384 -7.70 14.24 7.82
N LEU A 385 -6.88 14.39 8.87
CA LEU A 385 -5.65 13.60 9.01
C LEU A 385 -5.95 12.09 9.09
N VAL A 386 -6.98 11.68 9.85
CA VAL A 386 -7.41 10.28 9.90
C VAL A 386 -8.04 9.86 8.57
N MET A 387 -8.90 10.69 7.98
CA MET A 387 -9.57 10.38 6.71
C MET A 387 -8.61 10.29 5.53
N ARG A 388 -7.47 10.99 5.56
CA ARG A 388 -6.39 10.86 4.56
C ARG A 388 -5.95 9.42 4.36
N GLU A 389 -6.02 8.58 5.39
CA GLU A 389 -5.66 7.16 5.32
C GLU A 389 -6.75 6.26 4.72
N PHE A 390 -8.01 6.70 4.73
CA PHE A 390 -9.17 5.85 4.41
C PHE A 390 -10.14 6.45 3.37
N ALA A 391 -9.99 7.71 2.94
CA ALA A 391 -10.88 8.32 1.94
C ALA A 391 -10.81 7.59 0.59
N ARG A 392 -9.65 7.03 0.27
CA ARG A 392 -9.44 6.18 -0.90
C ARG A 392 -8.61 4.97 -0.47
N ARG A 393 -8.89 3.80 -1.05
CA ARG A 393 -8.07 2.61 -0.86
C ARG A 393 -7.05 2.50 -2.00
N PRO A 394 -5.76 2.82 -1.77
CA PRO A 394 -4.78 2.79 -2.84
C PRO A 394 -4.46 1.38 -3.31
N MET A 395 -3.94 1.24 -4.52
CA MET A 395 -3.53 -0.08 -5.03
C MET A 395 -2.22 -0.58 -4.41
N ARG A 396 -1.26 0.33 -4.19
CA ARG A 396 0.10 -0.01 -3.74
C ARG A 396 0.74 0.94 -2.76
N ARG A 397 0.27 2.19 -2.68
CA ARG A 397 0.72 3.12 -1.64
C ARG A 397 0.50 2.48 -0.26
N ALA A 398 1.47 2.64 0.63
CA ALA A 398 1.32 2.23 2.02
C ALA A 398 0.18 3.03 2.67
N SER A 399 -0.83 2.31 3.15
CA SER A 399 -1.89 2.80 4.02
C SER A 399 -2.15 1.71 5.07
N LEU A 400 -2.87 2.03 6.14
CA LEU A 400 -3.17 1.01 7.16
C LEU A 400 -3.93 -0.20 6.59
N GLU A 401 -4.70 -0.02 5.51
CA GLU A 401 -5.39 -1.10 4.81
C GLU A 401 -4.44 -1.93 3.92
N THR A 402 -3.53 -1.31 3.17
CA THR A 402 -2.62 -2.03 2.26
C THR A 402 -1.44 -2.66 2.99
N LEU A 403 -1.10 -2.15 4.17
CA LEU A 403 -0.21 -2.77 5.15
C LEU A 403 -0.90 -3.89 5.94
N GLY A 404 -2.21 -4.10 5.73
CA GLY A 404 -2.99 -5.15 6.39
C GLY A 404 -3.04 -5.00 7.90
N LEU A 405 -3.00 -3.77 8.44
CA LEU A 405 -3.03 -3.49 9.87
C LEU A 405 -4.44 -3.12 10.35
N ILE A 406 -5.20 -2.39 9.54
CA ILE A 406 -6.57 -1.95 9.86
C ILE A 406 -7.50 -2.28 8.69
N SER A 407 -8.68 -2.80 9.04
CA SER A 407 -9.84 -2.99 8.18
C SER A 407 -10.82 -1.85 8.39
N VAL A 408 -11.46 -1.40 7.31
CA VAL A 408 -12.55 -0.41 7.34
C VAL A 408 -13.86 -1.12 7.03
N ARG A 409 -14.91 -0.82 7.81
CA ARG A 409 -16.26 -1.32 7.57
C ARG A 409 -17.29 -0.21 7.72
N SER A 410 -18.45 -0.40 7.09
CA SER A 410 -19.61 0.45 7.32
C SER A 410 -20.67 -0.35 8.06
N PRO A 411 -21.07 0.04 9.29
CA PRO A 411 -22.14 -0.62 10.03
C PRO A 411 -23.51 -0.53 9.37
N LYS A 412 -23.68 0.37 8.39
CA LYS A 412 -24.94 0.56 7.66
C LYS A 412 -25.15 -0.41 6.51
N VAL A 413 -24.14 -1.22 6.17
CA VAL A 413 -24.33 -2.29 5.19
C VAL A 413 -25.27 -3.34 5.78
N ASP A 414 -26.28 -3.74 5.01
CA ASP A 414 -27.21 -4.77 5.45
C ASP A 414 -26.54 -6.16 5.42
N HIS A 415 -26.09 -6.58 6.60
CA HIS A 415 -25.57 -7.92 6.86
C HIS A 415 -26.61 -8.87 7.46
N GLU A 416 -27.78 -8.36 7.86
CA GLU A 416 -28.79 -9.10 8.61
C GLU A 416 -29.59 -10.04 7.71
N HIS A 417 -29.98 -9.58 6.52
CA HIS A 417 -30.73 -10.44 5.61
C HIS A 417 -29.80 -11.43 4.91
N ALA A 418 -30.30 -12.66 4.74
CA ALA A 418 -29.59 -13.74 4.07
C ALA A 418 -29.11 -13.36 2.66
N PRO A 419 -28.02 -13.98 2.16
CA PRO A 419 -27.58 -13.81 0.79
C PRO A 419 -28.67 -14.17 -0.22
N PRO A 420 -28.69 -13.59 -1.44
CA PRO A 420 -29.63 -13.97 -2.48
C PRO A 420 -29.57 -15.48 -2.79
N LEU A 421 -30.71 -16.09 -3.14
CA LEU A 421 -30.80 -17.54 -3.42
C LEU A 421 -29.79 -18.01 -4.45
N LEU A 422 -29.52 -17.18 -5.47
CA LEU A 422 -28.53 -17.48 -6.49
C LEU A 422 -27.12 -17.58 -5.91
N TRP A 423 -26.76 -16.66 -5.01
CA TRP A 423 -25.49 -16.69 -4.29
C TRP A 423 -25.38 -17.92 -3.38
N GLN A 424 -26.45 -18.25 -2.64
CA GLN A 424 -26.50 -19.46 -1.80
C GLN A 424 -26.26 -20.74 -2.62
N ARG A 425 -26.83 -20.83 -3.84
CA ARG A 425 -26.63 -21.97 -4.74
C ARG A 425 -25.17 -22.09 -5.20
N TRP A 426 -24.50 -20.98 -5.47
CA TRP A 426 -23.10 -20.99 -5.91
C TRP A 426 -22.12 -21.26 -4.77
N ALA A 427 -22.31 -20.60 -3.62
CA ALA A 427 -21.37 -20.59 -2.52
C ALA A 427 -21.59 -21.71 -1.48
N ARG A 428 -22.79 -22.31 -1.44
CA ARG A 428 -23.15 -23.41 -0.52
C ARG A 428 -22.86 -23.03 0.94
N GLU A 429 -22.03 -23.82 1.63
CA GLU A 429 -21.65 -23.59 3.03
C GLU A 429 -20.91 -22.26 3.27
N HIS A 430 -20.30 -21.67 2.24
CA HIS A 430 -19.60 -20.39 2.35
C HIS A 430 -20.49 -19.18 2.00
N ALA A 431 -21.81 -19.36 1.83
CA ALA A 431 -22.69 -18.33 1.30
C ALA A 431 -22.67 -17.02 2.09
N THR A 432 -22.81 -17.08 3.41
CA THR A 432 -22.88 -15.88 4.26
C THR A 432 -21.56 -15.12 4.25
N GLU A 433 -20.44 -15.79 4.55
CA GLU A 433 -19.12 -15.16 4.62
C GLU A 433 -18.69 -14.56 3.27
N SER A 434 -18.83 -15.32 2.18
CA SER A 434 -18.47 -14.84 0.84
C SER A 434 -19.37 -13.71 0.34
N TRP A 435 -20.63 -13.67 0.77
CA TRP A 435 -21.56 -12.57 0.46
C TRP A 435 -21.15 -11.29 1.17
N HIS A 436 -20.93 -11.36 2.49
CA HIS A 436 -20.45 -10.22 3.28
C HIS A 436 -19.11 -9.68 2.75
N ALA A 437 -18.22 -10.59 2.31
CA ALA A 437 -16.99 -10.21 1.63
C ALA A 437 -17.26 -9.43 0.33
N LEU A 438 -18.20 -9.86 -0.53
CA LEU A 438 -18.53 -9.13 -1.75
C LEU A 438 -19.11 -7.73 -1.45
N LEU A 439 -19.99 -7.60 -0.44
CA LEU A 439 -20.54 -6.30 -0.04
C LEU A 439 -19.44 -5.33 0.37
N LYS A 440 -18.52 -5.79 1.23
CA LYS A 440 -17.37 -5.00 1.68
C LYS A 440 -16.46 -4.61 0.50
N LEU A 441 -16.07 -5.58 -0.33
CA LEU A 441 -15.21 -5.31 -1.48
C LEU A 441 -15.84 -4.32 -2.48
N SER A 442 -17.16 -4.27 -2.57
CA SER A 442 -17.86 -3.31 -3.42
C SER A 442 -17.76 -1.87 -2.90
N LEU A 443 -17.78 -1.66 -1.59
CA LEU A 443 -17.48 -0.34 -1.02
C LEU A 443 -16.01 0.04 -1.21
N ASP A 444 -15.08 -0.88 -0.92
CA ASP A 444 -13.65 -0.56 -0.90
C ASP A 444 -13.01 -0.42 -2.30
N PHE A 445 -13.30 -1.37 -3.20
CA PHE A 445 -12.64 -1.50 -4.50
C PHE A 445 -13.49 -0.97 -5.66
N TYR A 446 -14.63 -0.37 -5.35
CA TYR A 446 -15.45 0.30 -6.35
C TYR A 446 -15.92 1.68 -5.89
N VAL A 447 -16.62 1.81 -4.75
CA VAL A 447 -17.09 3.13 -4.29
C VAL A 447 -15.93 4.04 -3.85
N ARG A 448 -15.15 3.62 -2.85
CA ARG A 448 -14.01 4.37 -2.31
C ARG A 448 -12.87 4.52 -3.33
N SER A 449 -12.58 3.51 -4.14
CA SER A 449 -11.53 3.60 -5.16
C SER A 449 -11.83 4.61 -6.27
N ASN A 450 -13.11 4.92 -6.51
CA ASN A 450 -13.57 5.99 -7.41
C ASN A 450 -13.76 7.34 -6.69
N SER A 451 -13.31 7.45 -5.43
CA SER A 451 -13.42 8.68 -4.64
C SER A 451 -14.87 9.15 -4.48
N ALA A 452 -15.83 8.21 -4.51
CA ALA A 452 -17.24 8.48 -4.29
C ALA A 452 -17.57 8.43 -2.79
N VAL A 453 -16.90 9.30 -2.04
CA VAL A 453 -16.98 9.41 -0.59
C VAL A 453 -17.49 10.79 -0.21
N GLU A 454 -18.32 10.88 0.82
CA GLU A 454 -18.84 12.13 1.32
C GLU A 454 -17.86 12.68 2.37
N ILE A 455 -17.20 13.75 1.97
CA ILE A 455 -16.19 14.48 2.73
C ILE A 455 -16.22 15.94 2.29
N ASP A 456 -15.69 16.82 3.15
CA ASP A 456 -15.61 18.26 2.88
C ASP A 456 -14.97 18.56 1.51
N PRO A 457 -15.52 19.50 0.71
CA PRO A 457 -15.00 19.82 -0.62
C PRO A 457 -13.53 20.25 -0.66
N GLY A 458 -13.03 20.91 0.39
CA GLY A 458 -11.64 21.34 0.49
C GLY A 458 -10.67 20.24 0.90
N PHE A 459 -11.17 19.08 1.33
CA PHE A 459 -10.35 18.00 1.87
C PHE A 459 -9.20 17.60 0.93
N PHE A 460 -9.51 17.23 -0.32
CA PHE A 460 -8.52 16.67 -1.24
C PHE A 460 -7.41 17.66 -1.58
N SER A 461 -7.74 18.95 -1.73
CA SER A 461 -6.73 20.00 -1.95
C SER A 461 -5.81 20.16 -0.75
N TRP A 462 -6.36 20.13 0.47
CA TRP A 462 -5.58 20.27 1.71
C TRP A 462 -4.70 19.07 2.04
N VAL A 463 -5.12 17.85 1.69
CA VAL A 463 -4.30 16.64 1.90
C VAL A 463 -3.29 16.39 0.77
N GLY A 464 -3.13 17.34 -0.15
CA GLY A 464 -2.10 17.32 -1.20
C GLY A 464 -2.42 16.36 -2.34
N THR A 465 -3.69 16.17 -2.67
CA THR A 465 -4.14 15.25 -3.73
C THR A 465 -5.11 15.94 -4.69
N THR A 466 -4.85 15.86 -6.00
CA THR A 466 -5.74 16.39 -7.05
C THR A 466 -6.76 15.33 -7.47
N ILE A 467 -7.57 14.87 -6.52
CA ILE A 467 -8.56 13.81 -6.77
C ILE A 467 -9.91 14.43 -7.09
N LEU A 468 -10.50 14.02 -8.21
CA LEU A 468 -11.88 14.36 -8.54
C LEU A 468 -12.85 13.54 -7.66
N GLN A 469 -13.55 14.19 -6.75
CA GLN A 469 -14.60 13.55 -5.94
C GLN A 469 -15.82 13.22 -6.82
N ARG A 470 -16.13 11.92 -6.96
CA ARG A 470 -17.24 11.44 -7.80
C ARG A 470 -18.49 11.13 -6.98
N ARG A 471 -19.56 10.73 -7.66
CA ARG A 471 -20.78 10.13 -7.09
C ARG A 471 -21.08 8.84 -7.85
N VAL A 472 -21.55 7.83 -7.14
CA VAL A 472 -21.97 6.56 -7.75
C VAL A 472 -23.45 6.65 -8.10
N THR A 473 -23.81 6.32 -9.33
CA THR A 473 -25.22 6.16 -9.75
C THR A 473 -25.62 4.69 -9.62
N GLY A 474 -26.87 4.43 -9.25
CA GLY A 474 -27.36 3.07 -9.04
C GLY A 474 -27.47 2.24 -10.32
N PRO A 475 -27.91 0.97 -10.22
CA PRO A 475 -28.14 0.09 -11.35
C PRO A 475 -28.93 0.74 -12.49
N GLY A 476 -28.37 0.69 -13.71
CA GLY A 476 -28.99 1.30 -14.90
C GLY A 476 -28.82 2.82 -15.00
N GLY A 477 -28.20 3.47 -14.02
CA GLY A 477 -27.83 4.88 -14.07
C GLY A 477 -26.73 5.14 -15.11
N GLU A 478 -26.80 6.29 -15.76
CA GLU A 478 -25.82 6.68 -16.77
C GLU A 478 -24.68 7.53 -16.18
N SER A 479 -23.50 7.44 -16.78
CA SER A 479 -22.31 8.19 -16.40
C SER A 479 -21.96 9.23 -17.45
N ARG A 480 -22.85 10.22 -17.66
CA ARG A 480 -22.68 11.25 -18.71
C ARG A 480 -21.70 12.37 -18.34
N HIS A 481 -21.24 12.42 -17.09
CA HIS A 481 -20.35 13.46 -16.55
C HIS A 481 -19.16 12.84 -15.81
N ALA A 482 -17.99 13.49 -15.86
CA ALA A 482 -16.76 13.01 -15.22
C ALA A 482 -16.86 12.85 -13.68
N ARG A 483 -17.81 13.57 -13.05
CA ARG A 483 -18.11 13.48 -11.61
C ARG A 483 -19.08 12.34 -11.25
N LEU A 484 -19.59 11.60 -12.21
CA LEU A 484 -20.46 10.45 -11.99
C LEU A 484 -19.74 9.17 -12.39
N VAL A 485 -20.04 8.08 -11.71
CA VAL A 485 -19.62 6.73 -12.08
C VAL A 485 -20.81 5.79 -11.93
N SER A 486 -21.14 5.04 -12.98
CA SER A 486 -22.31 4.16 -13.02
C SER A 486 -22.02 2.81 -12.40
N TRP A 487 -22.88 2.32 -11.49
CA TRP A 487 -22.78 1.00 -10.86
C TRP A 487 -22.38 -0.09 -11.87
N PRO A 488 -21.44 -0.99 -11.53
CA PRO A 488 -20.81 -1.85 -12.51
C PRO A 488 -21.83 -2.85 -13.08
N ARG A 489 -21.85 -2.97 -14.40
CA ARG A 489 -22.63 -3.99 -15.12
C ARG A 489 -21.74 -4.87 -15.99
N PHE A 490 -22.03 -6.16 -15.99
CA PHE A 490 -21.40 -7.14 -16.84
C PHE A 490 -22.05 -7.14 -18.24
N ALA A 491 -21.38 -6.49 -19.19
CA ALA A 491 -21.79 -6.37 -20.59
C ALA A 491 -20.71 -6.94 -21.53
N PRO A 492 -21.04 -7.24 -22.81
CA PRO A 492 -20.08 -7.86 -23.74
C PRO A 492 -18.75 -7.12 -23.88
N ARG A 493 -18.80 -5.78 -23.94
CA ARG A 493 -17.62 -4.89 -24.08
C ARG A 493 -17.11 -4.31 -22.75
N MET A 494 -17.93 -4.33 -21.71
CA MET A 494 -17.62 -3.76 -20.39
C MET A 494 -17.73 -4.87 -19.36
N ARG A 495 -16.59 -5.34 -18.87
CA ARG A 495 -16.55 -6.43 -17.90
C ARG A 495 -15.79 -5.95 -16.65
N PRO A 496 -16.49 -5.31 -15.69
CA PRO A 496 -15.85 -4.67 -14.54
C PRO A 496 -15.22 -5.69 -13.58
N ARG A 497 -14.21 -5.27 -12.81
CA ARG A 497 -13.45 -6.14 -11.89
C ARG A 497 -14.35 -6.88 -10.90
N LEU A 498 -15.39 -6.23 -10.36
CA LEU A 498 -16.34 -6.88 -9.46
C LEU A 498 -17.13 -8.02 -10.14
N ALA A 499 -17.57 -7.84 -11.39
CA ALA A 499 -18.22 -8.91 -12.14
C ALA A 499 -17.24 -10.07 -12.41
N TRP A 500 -16.00 -9.76 -12.78
CA TRP A 500 -14.95 -10.77 -12.96
C TRP A 500 -14.63 -11.54 -11.69
N LEU A 501 -14.71 -10.88 -10.52
CA LEU A 501 -14.50 -11.51 -9.23
C LEU A 501 -15.57 -12.58 -8.99
N VAL A 502 -16.84 -12.24 -9.19
CA VAL A 502 -17.96 -13.21 -9.06
C VAL A 502 -17.78 -14.38 -10.03
N VAL A 503 -17.50 -14.11 -11.30
CA VAL A 503 -17.30 -15.15 -12.32
C VAL A 503 -16.16 -16.10 -11.94
N ARG A 504 -15.00 -15.57 -11.53
CA ARG A 504 -13.84 -16.41 -11.17
C ARG A 504 -14.02 -17.14 -9.85
N ALA A 505 -14.60 -16.50 -8.83
CA ALA A 505 -14.79 -17.10 -7.52
C ALA A 505 -15.65 -18.37 -7.56
N PHE A 506 -16.64 -18.41 -8.47
CA PHE A 506 -17.53 -19.56 -8.63
C PHE A 506 -17.27 -20.38 -9.90
N GLY A 507 -16.20 -20.07 -10.64
CA GLY A 507 -15.86 -20.78 -11.88
C GLY A 507 -16.97 -20.74 -12.94
N LEU A 508 -17.69 -19.63 -13.05
CA LEU A 508 -18.79 -19.47 -14.00
C LEU A 508 -18.26 -19.31 -15.43
N ASP A 509 -18.97 -19.88 -16.41
CA ASP A 509 -18.66 -19.67 -17.81
C ASP A 509 -19.31 -18.38 -18.33
N ALA A 510 -18.51 -17.34 -18.54
CA ALA A 510 -18.94 -16.03 -19.02
C ALA A 510 -19.55 -16.03 -20.44
N GLU A 511 -19.32 -17.08 -21.22
CA GLU A 511 -19.87 -17.23 -22.57
C GLU A 511 -21.18 -18.04 -22.57
N ARG A 512 -21.51 -18.72 -21.47
CA ARG A 512 -22.80 -19.41 -21.32
C ARG A 512 -23.96 -18.41 -21.26
N PRO A 513 -25.04 -18.62 -22.04
CA PRO A 513 -26.24 -17.78 -21.97
C PRO A 513 -26.82 -17.69 -20.55
N GLY A 514 -27.25 -16.50 -20.14
CA GLY A 514 -27.86 -16.24 -18.83
C GLY A 514 -26.88 -15.95 -17.69
N ILE A 515 -25.60 -16.34 -17.78
CA ILE A 515 -24.62 -16.06 -16.71
C ILE A 515 -24.41 -14.55 -16.51
N ARG A 516 -24.39 -13.78 -17.60
CA ARG A 516 -24.23 -12.32 -17.52
C ARG A 516 -25.38 -11.65 -16.77
N GLU A 517 -26.61 -12.07 -17.06
CA GLU A 517 -27.82 -11.58 -16.38
C GLU A 517 -27.82 -11.99 -14.91
N GLN A 518 -27.48 -13.24 -14.61
CA GLN A 518 -27.32 -13.76 -13.24
C GLN A 518 -26.32 -12.95 -12.42
N VAL A 519 -25.15 -12.63 -12.98
CA VAL A 519 -24.14 -11.80 -12.32
C VAL A 519 -24.65 -10.36 -12.15
N ASN A 520 -25.35 -9.80 -13.13
CA ASN A 520 -25.94 -8.46 -13.00
C ASN A 520 -27.01 -8.42 -11.89
N ASN A 521 -27.87 -9.42 -11.79
CA ASN A 521 -28.86 -9.51 -10.72
C ASN A 521 -28.19 -9.56 -9.35
N VAL A 522 -27.08 -10.28 -9.23
CA VAL A 522 -26.25 -10.28 -8.01
C VAL A 522 -25.69 -8.88 -7.72
N LEU A 523 -25.18 -8.17 -8.72
CA LEU A 523 -24.66 -6.81 -8.53
C LEU A 523 -25.76 -5.80 -8.16
N ASP A 524 -26.97 -5.97 -8.68
CA ASP A 524 -28.13 -5.16 -8.30
C ASP A 524 -28.54 -5.45 -6.84
N GLU A 525 -28.53 -6.72 -6.40
CA GLU A 525 -28.75 -7.09 -5.00
C GLU A 525 -27.66 -6.52 -4.06
N VAL A 526 -26.38 -6.54 -4.49
CA VAL A 526 -25.29 -5.91 -3.74
C VAL A 526 -25.58 -4.42 -3.54
N TRP A 527 -26.02 -3.73 -4.60
CA TRP A 527 -26.36 -2.31 -4.52
C TRP A 527 -27.39 -2.04 -3.43
N ASP A 528 -28.48 -2.80 -3.41
CA ASP A 528 -29.54 -2.63 -2.41
C ASP A 528 -29.03 -2.81 -0.98
N ARG A 529 -28.04 -3.69 -0.76
CA ARG A 529 -27.45 -3.92 0.56
C ARG A 529 -26.44 -2.87 1.00
N VAL A 530 -25.73 -2.24 0.06
CA VAL A 530 -24.71 -1.22 0.38
C VAL A 530 -25.25 0.21 0.32
N ARG A 531 -26.35 0.44 -0.41
CA ARG A 531 -27.00 1.75 -0.55
C ARG A 531 -27.28 2.46 0.78
N PRO A 532 -27.67 1.81 1.89
CA PRO A 532 -27.92 2.50 3.15
C PRO A 532 -26.67 3.17 3.76
N ALA A 533 -25.47 2.75 3.37
CA ALA A 533 -24.21 3.41 3.73
C ALA A 533 -23.92 4.66 2.90
N LEU A 534 -24.70 4.94 1.85
CA LEU A 534 -24.51 6.04 0.93
C LEU A 534 -25.51 7.16 1.20
N GLN A 535 -25.03 8.40 1.11
CA GLN A 535 -25.85 9.61 1.19
C GLN A 535 -26.24 10.08 -0.21
N ASP A 536 -27.52 10.40 -0.38
CA ASP A 536 -28.07 10.96 -1.61
C ASP A 536 -27.56 12.39 -1.88
N GLY A 537 -27.38 12.71 -3.15
CA GLY A 537 -27.11 14.06 -3.64
C GLY A 537 -27.49 14.20 -5.10
N GLU A 538 -27.23 15.36 -5.68
CA GLU A 538 -27.60 15.64 -7.07
C GLU A 538 -26.91 14.65 -8.03
N GLY A 539 -27.73 13.85 -8.73
CA GLY A 539 -27.29 12.91 -9.75
C GLY A 539 -26.59 11.63 -9.27
N GLY A 540 -26.43 11.41 -7.96
CA GLY A 540 -25.81 10.19 -7.44
C GLY A 540 -25.48 10.22 -5.94
N GLN A 541 -24.92 9.13 -5.44
CA GLN A 541 -24.70 8.90 -4.01
C GLN A 541 -23.20 8.82 -3.65
N ARG A 542 -22.87 9.05 -2.38
CA ARG A 542 -21.50 8.95 -1.84
C ARG A 542 -21.47 8.24 -0.49
N LEU A 543 -20.41 7.49 -0.22
CA LEU A 543 -20.22 6.79 1.05
C LEU A 543 -19.97 7.77 2.19
N VAL A 544 -20.75 7.70 3.27
CA VAL A 544 -20.59 8.59 4.43
C VAL A 544 -19.38 8.17 5.26
N MET A 545 -18.30 8.95 5.18
CA MET A 545 -17.03 8.59 5.82
C MET A 545 -17.10 8.61 7.35
N ASP A 546 -17.89 9.49 7.94
CA ASP A 546 -18.01 9.64 9.41
C ASP A 546 -18.63 8.43 10.10
N GLU A 547 -19.33 7.59 9.34
CA GLU A 547 -20.04 6.42 9.85
C GLU A 547 -19.21 5.13 9.74
N LEU A 548 -17.99 5.24 9.21
CA LEU A 548 -17.09 4.11 9.10
C LEU A 548 -16.52 3.72 10.47
N VAL A 549 -16.25 2.43 10.60
CA VAL A 549 -15.60 1.83 11.76
C VAL A 549 -14.31 1.15 11.35
N LEU A 550 -13.36 1.12 12.27
CA LEU A 550 -12.02 0.57 12.11
C LEU A 550 -11.84 -0.66 12.99
N GLU A 551 -11.21 -1.69 12.44
CA GLU A 551 -10.94 -2.96 13.11
C GLU A 551 -9.48 -3.40 12.87
N PRO A 552 -8.74 -3.90 13.87
CA PRO A 552 -7.45 -4.53 13.64
C PRO A 552 -7.58 -5.80 12.79
N VAL A 553 -6.64 -5.98 11.88
CA VAL A 553 -6.56 -7.18 11.04
C VAL A 553 -5.68 -8.22 11.72
N GLN A 554 -6.21 -9.43 11.92
CA GLN A 554 -5.47 -10.56 12.48
C GLN A 554 -4.90 -11.47 11.39
N HIS A 555 -5.63 -11.62 10.30
CA HIS A 555 -5.26 -12.40 9.13
C HIS A 555 -5.51 -11.57 7.88
N ALA A 556 -4.56 -11.58 6.95
CA ALA A 556 -4.67 -10.90 5.67
C ALA A 556 -4.32 -11.85 4.54
N TRP A 557 -4.61 -11.44 3.32
CA TRP A 557 -4.31 -12.17 2.10
C TRP A 557 -3.28 -11.40 1.29
N ILE A 558 -2.14 -12.03 1.00
CA ILE A 558 -1.17 -11.50 0.05
C ILE A 558 -1.78 -11.62 -1.34
N CYS A 559 -2.07 -10.49 -1.99
CA CYS A 559 -2.61 -10.45 -3.34
C CYS A 559 -1.60 -11.05 -4.33
N PRO A 560 -1.99 -12.03 -5.18
CA PRO A 560 -1.06 -12.66 -6.12
C PRO A 560 -0.63 -11.72 -7.26
N LEU A 561 -1.35 -10.61 -7.45
CA LEU A 561 -1.08 -9.63 -8.50
C LEU A 561 -0.32 -8.42 -7.95
N THR A 562 -0.88 -7.72 -6.96
CA THR A 562 -0.27 -6.48 -6.46
C THR A 562 0.81 -6.74 -5.41
N ARG A 563 0.83 -7.94 -4.81
CA ARG A 563 1.64 -8.32 -3.63
C ARG A 563 1.32 -7.52 -2.36
N MET A 564 0.31 -6.66 -2.40
CA MET A 564 -0.20 -5.95 -1.23
C MET A 564 -1.15 -6.83 -0.42
N LEU A 565 -1.37 -6.46 0.84
CA LEU A 565 -2.30 -7.17 1.71
C LEU A 565 -3.75 -6.75 1.45
N LEU A 566 -4.63 -7.72 1.62
CA LEU A 566 -6.08 -7.58 1.58
C LEU A 566 -6.64 -8.13 2.89
N ASP A 567 -7.47 -7.37 3.57
CA ASP A 567 -8.15 -7.79 4.78
C ASP A 567 -9.34 -8.74 4.50
N THR A 568 -9.78 -8.82 3.24
CA THR A 568 -10.92 -9.65 2.81
C THR A 568 -10.77 -10.08 1.36
N THR A 569 -11.31 -11.26 1.04
CA THR A 569 -11.40 -11.82 -0.32
C THR A 569 -12.72 -12.59 -0.48
N VAL A 570 -13.18 -12.79 -1.72
CA VAL A 570 -14.30 -13.71 -2.00
C VAL A 570 -13.71 -15.07 -2.36
N LEU A 571 -13.83 -16.04 -1.46
CA LEU A 571 -13.28 -17.41 -1.62
C LEU A 571 -11.78 -17.40 -1.97
N GLY A 572 -11.00 -16.52 -1.33
CA GLY A 572 -9.56 -16.35 -1.59
C GLY A 572 -9.23 -15.46 -2.79
N HIS A 573 -10.18 -15.15 -3.68
CA HIS A 573 -9.90 -14.40 -4.90
C HIS A 573 -9.70 -12.89 -4.66
N THR A 574 -8.66 -12.33 -5.27
CA THR A 574 -8.33 -10.90 -5.18
C THR A 574 -9.36 -10.02 -5.90
N PRO A 575 -9.72 -8.84 -5.37
CA PRO A 575 -10.56 -7.87 -6.10
C PRO A 575 -9.87 -7.23 -7.31
N TYR A 576 -8.53 -7.32 -7.42
CA TYR A 576 -7.75 -6.78 -8.54
C TYR A 576 -7.80 -7.69 -9.77
N GLN A 577 -9.00 -8.00 -10.25
CA GLN A 577 -9.21 -9.01 -11.27
C GLN A 577 -8.57 -8.63 -12.63
N PRO A 578 -7.73 -9.51 -13.21
CA PRO A 578 -7.27 -9.36 -14.58
C PRO A 578 -8.37 -9.81 -15.56
N PRO A 579 -8.28 -9.45 -16.85
CA PRO A 579 -9.24 -9.89 -17.85
C PRO A 579 -9.49 -11.40 -17.81
N LEU A 580 -10.75 -11.83 -17.99
CA LEU A 580 -11.11 -13.26 -17.96
C LEU A 580 -10.36 -14.09 -19.02
N SER A 581 -9.90 -13.47 -20.10
CA SER A 581 -9.03 -14.11 -21.09
C SER A 581 -7.66 -14.52 -20.53
N ARG A 582 -7.22 -13.93 -19.42
CA ARG A 582 -5.95 -14.24 -18.76
C ARG A 582 -6.16 -15.35 -17.72
N ARG A 583 -5.55 -16.52 -17.93
CA ARG A 583 -5.58 -17.65 -17.00
C ARG A 583 -4.52 -17.49 -15.89
N ILE A 584 -4.72 -16.49 -15.03
CA ILE A 584 -3.86 -16.22 -13.87
C ILE A 584 -4.55 -16.69 -12.60
N ASP A 585 -3.80 -17.35 -11.71
CA ASP A 585 -4.29 -17.62 -10.37
C ASP A 585 -4.52 -16.31 -9.61
N THR A 586 -5.74 -16.15 -9.13
CA THR A 586 -6.19 -14.94 -8.44
C THR A 586 -6.40 -15.18 -6.96
N ARG A 587 -6.12 -16.38 -6.46
CA ARG A 587 -6.21 -16.70 -5.05
C ARG A 587 -5.02 -16.12 -4.30
N GLY A 588 -5.32 -15.30 -3.29
CA GLY A 588 -4.31 -14.84 -2.36
C GLY A 588 -3.82 -15.96 -1.46
N ARG A 589 -2.65 -15.74 -0.87
CA ARG A 589 -2.16 -16.58 0.23
C ARG A 589 -2.48 -15.90 1.54
N MET A 590 -3.22 -16.58 2.42
CA MET A 590 -3.49 -16.07 3.76
C MET A 590 -2.20 -16.05 4.60
N VAL A 591 -2.05 -15.03 5.42
CA VAL A 591 -0.91 -14.82 6.32
C VAL A 591 -1.42 -14.22 7.63
N GLN A 592 -0.82 -14.62 8.73
CA GLN A 592 -1.06 -14.02 10.04
C GLN A 592 -0.33 -12.67 10.12
N ILE A 593 -1.02 -11.65 10.62
CA ILE A 593 -0.45 -10.33 10.83
C ILE A 593 0.03 -10.20 12.28
N PRO A 594 1.28 -9.79 12.52
CA PRO A 594 1.79 -9.63 13.87
C PRO A 594 1.03 -8.52 14.59
N ARG A 595 0.66 -8.77 15.85
CA ARG A 595 -0.04 -7.82 16.70
C ARG A 595 0.86 -7.44 17.85
N VAL A 596 1.01 -6.14 18.09
CA VAL A 596 1.81 -5.68 19.23
C VAL A 596 1.18 -6.16 20.55
N PRO A 597 2.00 -6.57 21.53
CA PRO A 597 1.50 -7.15 22.79
C PRO A 597 0.74 -6.14 23.65
N HIS A 598 1.12 -4.87 23.56
CA HIS A 598 0.48 -3.76 24.26
C HIS A 598 0.23 -2.60 23.29
N PRO A 599 -0.90 -1.87 23.42
CA PRO A 599 -1.20 -0.74 22.55
C PRO A 599 -0.18 0.40 22.63
N PHE A 600 0.62 0.49 23.69
CA PHE A 600 1.63 1.53 23.84
C PHE A 600 2.89 0.89 24.42
N TRP A 601 4.04 1.23 23.83
CA TRP A 601 5.34 0.68 24.20
C TRP A 601 5.97 1.41 25.38
N ASN A 602 6.80 0.69 26.15
CA ASN A 602 7.85 1.31 26.94
C ASN A 602 9.09 1.52 26.05
N GLU A 603 10.04 2.34 26.50
CA GLU A 603 11.28 2.59 25.75
C GLU A 603 12.07 1.28 25.49
N GLY A 604 12.41 1.03 24.22
CA GLY A 604 13.25 -0.09 23.79
C GLY A 604 12.52 -1.40 23.48
N ASP A 605 11.31 -1.61 24.02
CA ASP A 605 10.56 -2.87 23.89
C ASP A 605 10.19 -3.19 22.43
N ALA A 606 9.80 -2.17 21.66
CA ALA A 606 9.37 -2.33 20.27
C ALA A 606 10.46 -2.93 19.36
N ALA A 607 11.71 -2.46 19.50
CA ALA A 607 12.82 -2.90 18.66
C ALA A 607 13.22 -4.35 18.95
N ALA A 608 13.16 -4.77 20.22
CA ALA A 608 13.39 -6.15 20.60
C ALA A 608 12.28 -7.06 20.03
N TRP A 609 11.02 -6.66 20.21
CA TRP A 609 9.87 -7.41 19.68
C TRP A 609 9.93 -7.57 18.15
N LEU A 610 10.18 -6.49 17.40
CA LEU A 610 10.29 -6.55 15.94
C LEU A 610 11.41 -7.46 15.43
N ARG A 611 12.47 -7.64 16.22
CA ARG A 611 13.59 -8.50 15.84
C ARG A 611 13.34 -9.96 16.19
N ASP A 612 12.77 -10.21 17.36
CA ASP A 612 12.83 -11.51 18.03
C ASP A 612 11.47 -12.27 18.03
N ASP A 613 10.35 -11.59 17.76
CA ASP A 613 9.02 -12.22 17.76
C ASP A 613 8.81 -13.19 16.58
N PRO A 614 8.38 -14.45 16.82
CA PRO A 614 8.20 -15.44 15.76
C PRO A 614 7.15 -15.06 14.71
N THR A 615 6.08 -14.36 15.09
CA THR A 615 5.03 -13.95 14.15
C THR A 615 5.52 -12.83 13.24
N VAL A 616 6.37 -11.94 13.77
CA VAL A 616 7.05 -10.89 12.99
C VAL A 616 8.01 -11.51 11.98
N ILE A 617 8.85 -12.46 12.41
CA ILE A 617 9.79 -13.17 11.52
C ILE A 617 9.03 -13.89 10.41
N ALA A 618 7.99 -14.67 10.75
CA ALA A 618 7.19 -15.40 9.78
C ALA A 618 6.48 -14.47 8.77
N ALA A 619 5.93 -13.35 9.23
CA ALA A 619 5.30 -12.36 8.36
C ALA A 619 6.33 -11.69 7.42
N ARG A 620 7.55 -11.42 7.91
CA ARG A 620 8.65 -10.87 7.10
C ARG A 620 9.11 -11.86 6.02
N GLU A 621 9.33 -13.12 6.37
CA GLU A 621 9.68 -14.19 5.43
C GLU A 621 8.57 -14.42 4.38
N ALA A 622 7.31 -14.29 4.79
CA ALA A 622 6.16 -14.35 3.89
C ALA A 622 6.04 -13.13 2.95
N GLY A 623 6.81 -12.06 3.17
CA GLY A 623 6.69 -10.78 2.44
C GLY A 623 5.45 -9.97 2.82
N ALA A 624 4.84 -10.25 3.97
CA ALA A 624 3.66 -9.58 4.49
C ALA A 624 4.00 -8.38 5.38
N LEU A 625 5.25 -8.28 5.86
CA LEU A 625 5.69 -7.19 6.72
C LEU A 625 6.73 -6.33 6.01
N SER A 626 6.36 -5.10 5.66
CA SER A 626 7.25 -4.09 5.10
C SER A 626 7.82 -3.19 6.19
N GLU A 627 8.88 -2.45 5.87
CA GLU A 627 9.45 -1.43 6.77
C GLU A 627 8.38 -0.41 7.22
N PHE A 628 7.47 0.00 6.34
CA PHE A 628 6.38 0.91 6.69
C PHE A 628 5.44 0.32 7.74
N ALA A 629 5.13 -0.97 7.66
CA ALA A 629 4.35 -1.65 8.69
C ALA A 629 5.12 -1.74 10.01
N GLU A 630 6.41 -2.10 9.97
CA GLU A 630 7.27 -2.15 11.16
C GLU A 630 7.33 -0.79 11.88
N ARG A 631 7.45 0.31 11.14
CA ARG A 631 7.41 1.68 11.68
C ARG A 631 6.09 2.01 12.39
N VAL A 632 4.95 1.57 11.82
CA VAL A 632 3.63 1.74 12.46
C VAL A 632 3.55 0.92 13.75
N LEU A 633 3.96 -0.34 13.69
CA LEU A 633 3.98 -1.24 14.86
C LEU A 633 4.91 -0.69 15.96
N ALA A 634 6.05 -0.10 15.61
CA ALA A 634 7.00 0.51 16.55
C ALA A 634 6.53 1.85 17.15
N SER A 635 5.39 2.39 16.72
CA SER A 635 4.88 3.71 17.10
C SER A 635 5.79 4.85 16.62
N THR A 636 5.62 5.24 15.35
CA THR A 636 6.40 6.33 14.74
C THR A 636 6.07 7.67 15.40
N PRO A 637 7.07 8.41 15.92
CA PRO A 637 6.87 9.73 16.50
C PRO A 637 6.70 10.81 15.43
N TYR A 638 5.97 11.86 15.77
CA TYR A 638 5.88 13.06 14.94
C TYR A 638 7.14 13.93 15.09
N PHE A 639 7.67 14.40 13.96
CA PHE A 639 8.70 15.44 13.88
C PHE A 639 8.32 16.52 12.86
N GLN A 640 8.78 17.74 13.06
CA GLN A 640 8.46 18.88 12.20
C GLN A 640 9.64 19.21 11.27
N VAL A 641 9.33 19.54 10.03
CA VAL A 641 10.30 19.87 8.97
C VAL A 641 10.02 21.26 8.40
N ALA A 642 11.05 22.02 8.05
CA ALA A 642 10.91 23.29 7.35
C ALA A 642 12.02 23.51 6.33
N GLU A 643 11.69 24.21 5.25
CA GLU A 643 12.68 24.67 4.29
C GLU A 643 13.52 25.81 4.87
N HIS A 644 14.83 25.77 4.65
CA HIS A 644 15.73 26.91 4.80
C HIS A 644 16.41 27.19 3.47
N SER A 645 15.81 28.07 2.66
CA SER A 645 16.36 28.49 1.38
C SER A 645 16.20 29.99 1.17
N ALA A 646 17.04 30.56 0.32
CA ALA A 646 16.98 31.97 -0.05
C ALA A 646 15.69 32.35 -0.83
N GLN A 647 14.76 31.41 -1.07
CA GLN A 647 13.44 31.70 -1.67
C GLN A 647 12.44 32.20 -0.62
N LEU A 648 12.67 31.95 0.67
CA LEU A 648 11.82 32.40 1.76
C LEU A 648 12.19 33.80 2.25
N GLN A 649 11.21 34.47 2.86
CA GLN A 649 11.42 35.76 3.51
C GLN A 649 12.38 35.63 4.70
N THR A 650 13.25 36.63 4.92
CA THR A 650 14.24 36.63 6.01
C THR A 650 13.63 36.43 7.40
N SER A 651 12.41 36.93 7.62
CA SER A 651 11.67 36.72 8.87
C SER A 651 11.31 35.25 9.10
N ALA A 652 10.90 34.52 8.05
CA ALA A 652 10.59 33.11 8.12
C ALA A 652 11.84 32.27 8.42
N LEU A 653 12.97 32.58 7.79
CA LEU A 653 14.25 31.92 8.06
C LEU A 653 14.70 32.09 9.51
N LYS A 654 14.63 33.32 10.04
CA LYS A 654 14.94 33.59 11.46
C LYS A 654 13.99 32.87 12.41
N SER A 655 12.72 32.69 12.03
CA SER A 655 11.75 31.92 12.81
C SER A 655 12.11 30.44 12.81
N ALA A 656 12.41 29.86 11.64
CA ALA A 656 12.82 28.46 11.51
C ALA A 656 14.10 28.17 12.30
N GLU A 657 15.10 29.05 12.25
CA GLU A 657 16.33 28.92 13.05
C GLU A 657 16.06 28.93 14.56
N ARG A 658 15.12 29.76 15.03
CA ARG A 658 14.71 29.80 16.44
C ARG A 658 13.95 28.55 16.85
N ASP A 659 13.03 28.09 16.01
CA ASP A 659 12.26 26.88 16.24
C ASP A 659 13.18 25.64 16.26
N LEU A 660 14.20 25.60 15.40
CA LEU A 660 15.23 24.55 15.41
C LEU A 660 16.06 24.61 16.69
N ARG A 661 16.53 25.80 17.12
CA ARG A 661 17.28 25.92 18.38
C ARG A 661 16.49 25.54 19.62
N SER A 662 15.16 25.71 19.60
CA SER A 662 14.26 25.38 20.71
C SER A 662 13.66 23.97 20.65
N GLY A 663 14.02 23.17 19.63
CA GLY A 663 13.52 21.79 19.46
C GLY A 663 12.07 21.70 19.00
N ILE A 664 11.46 22.82 18.59
CA ILE A 664 10.12 22.84 17.99
C ILE A 664 10.18 22.37 16.54
N LEU A 665 11.27 22.68 15.84
CA LEU A 665 11.61 22.15 14.53
C LEU A 665 12.69 21.08 14.67
N ASN A 666 12.59 20.00 13.89
CA ASN A 666 13.54 18.87 13.96
C ASN A 666 14.48 18.79 12.76
N LEU A 667 14.01 19.19 11.56
CA LEU A 667 14.77 19.12 10.31
C LEU A 667 14.74 20.45 9.56
#